data_AF-A0ABC8V944-F1
#
_entry.id   AF-A0ABC8V944-F1
#
_cell.length_a   1.000
_cell.length_b   1.000
_cell.length_c   1.000
_cell.angle_alpha   90.00
_cell.angle_beta   90.00
_cell.angle_gamma   90.00
#
_symmetry.space_group_name_H-M   'P 1'
#
loop_
_entity.id
_entity.type
_entity.pdbx_description
1 polymer ?
#
loop_
_entity_poly.entity_id
_entity_poly.type
_entity_poly.pdbx_seq_one_letter_code
_entity_poly.pdbx_strand_id
1 'polypeptide(L)'
;MEGAAGGAAHMRRDTSWLSQYSFRTSVSSAADITGGGDEVEEVSPPVEERVFVAVREELRHGKSTLLWALENLTEDAAAGVVIAHVHCPAQMIPMMGAKVHYTTVNPQRVNDHRKKVRAEAEEKLDEYVKMCTRKKVSWEKLIIDNEDVAKGLEELINLHSITKLVMGAAADKHHSKKMKSLKSKTALRLMDAAASTCKIWFTCKGHLICTREANTTVPAIPPSPAFTIASKPSVTSIGSHLSSVTISHSHSQSEASSSNGSPRNDLIRSRTEVGLYPSQEAIISTLSRLNESYVRPTSTSRSSIDSWDDESVRISRNSWSDPSRNADAVTISGSAMLHQMQEPEDEDFASPSHELENPVVDADIYDRFTEALSEAEHSKKEAYEESTKRRRAERDMIAALQKAKTIENLYQHEIRQRKTMEETLVRQAHEIEEMKMQHHAISNELHDVKEQKFALEQEITELASVIKDHEEEMVANRHHLHVLQTDNEKLQQERDAAVAEADALRQKNDQKIPMPLPAETLTTEFSYFELEQATQGFNERLKIGEGGFGSVYKGFLRNTTAAIKLLNPQSMQGQSEFNQEVAVLGRVRHPNLVTLIGACREAFCLVYEFLPNGSLEDRLACAGNTPPLTWQARTRIILEMCSALTFLHSSQVVHGDLKPGNILLDGNLVSKLGDFGICRLLGESNTAMSNATTRAITTTRLHRTATPKGTFAYMDPELLSTGELTPRSDVYSLGVIILRLLTGRPPERIAEAVEDAVERGELHAVLDPAAGDWPFVQASQLAHVGLRCAEMSRRRRPDLAGEVWSVVEPLAKAAAGRPPAALLGLDDDDRAAPAHFVCPIFQEVMADPHVAADGFTYEREAIMGWLDGGHDTSPMTNLKLHHCELTPNRALRSAILDWQQQLHH
;
A
#
# COMPACT_ATOMS: atom_id res chain seq x y z
N MET A 1 -57.89 39.67 0.24
CA MET A 1 -59.02 39.11 -0.52
C MET A 1 -58.41 38.04 -1.42
N GLU A 2 -58.11 36.84 -0.91
CA GLU A 2 -59.01 35.75 -0.44
C GLU A 2 -59.38 34.82 -1.62
N GLY A 3 -59.43 33.47 -1.51
CA GLY A 3 -59.08 32.54 -0.41
C GLY A 3 -57.76 31.78 -0.63
N ALA A 4 -57.23 30.93 0.27
CA ALA A 4 -57.81 29.89 1.14
C ALA A 4 -58.09 28.55 0.41
N ALA A 5 -57.85 27.35 0.97
CA ALA A 5 -57.06 26.96 2.15
C ALA A 5 -56.83 25.42 2.18
N GLY A 6 -55.76 24.96 2.86
CA GLY A 6 -55.51 23.55 3.21
C GLY A 6 -55.03 22.66 2.05
N GLY A 7 -54.36 21.52 2.30
CA GLY A 7 -53.90 20.98 3.59
C GLY A 7 -53.96 19.45 3.61
N ALA A 8 -52.82 18.78 3.41
CA ALA A 8 -52.70 17.31 3.44
C ALA A 8 -51.52 16.89 4.33
N ALA A 9 -51.67 15.80 5.08
CA ALA A 9 -50.75 15.39 6.15
C ALA A 9 -49.97 14.11 5.82
N HIS A 10 -48.83 13.97 6.50
CA HIS A 10 -47.98 12.78 6.66
C HIS A 10 -48.34 11.46 5.95
N MET A 11 -47.33 10.91 5.26
CA MET A 11 -46.78 9.61 5.69
C MET A 11 -45.25 9.63 5.62
N ARG A 12 -44.60 8.85 6.48
CA ARG A 12 -43.13 8.83 6.64
C ARG A 12 -42.47 7.88 5.66
N ARG A 13 -41.23 8.19 5.27
CA ARG A 13 -40.21 7.21 4.91
C ARG A 13 -38.91 7.58 5.61
N ASP A 14 -38.34 6.65 6.35
CA ASP A 14 -37.06 6.84 7.02
C ASP A 14 -35.92 6.61 6.02
N THR A 15 -35.04 7.61 5.88
CA THR A 15 -33.77 7.50 5.16
C THR A 15 -32.64 7.95 6.10
N SER A 16 -32.30 7.05 7.03
CA SER A 16 -30.99 7.13 7.70
C SER A 16 -29.89 6.69 6.73
N TRP A 17 -28.63 7.00 7.04
CA TRP A 17 -27.44 6.75 6.21
C TRP A 17 -27.30 7.63 4.96
N LEU A 18 -27.07 8.93 5.17
CA LEU A 18 -26.01 9.70 4.48
C LEU A 18 -25.83 11.09 5.12
N SER A 19 -25.21 11.14 6.31
CA SER A 19 -24.77 12.41 6.90
C SER A 19 -23.68 12.21 7.95
N GLN A 20 -22.44 12.52 7.57
CA GLN A 20 -21.31 12.88 8.45
C GLN A 20 -20.26 13.63 7.62
N TYR A 21 -19.42 14.43 8.29
CA TYR A 21 -18.44 15.35 7.67
C TYR A 21 -19.05 16.53 6.88
N SER A 22 -19.75 17.39 7.60
CA SER A 22 -19.75 18.83 7.33
C SER A 22 -19.11 19.56 8.52
N PHE A 23 -18.34 20.61 8.26
CA PHE A 23 -17.58 21.35 9.29
C PHE A 23 -18.52 22.08 10.26
N ARG A 24 -18.25 21.96 11.57
CA ARG A 24 -18.86 22.79 12.62
C ARG A 24 -17.87 23.82 13.15
N THR A 25 -17.72 24.93 12.44
CA THR A 25 -17.31 26.18 13.09
C THR A 25 -18.42 26.62 14.04
N SER A 26 -18.08 26.82 15.32
CA SER A 26 -19.05 27.14 16.38
C SER A 26 -18.86 28.58 16.83
N VAL A 27 -19.67 29.50 16.30
CA VAL A 27 -19.71 30.90 16.75
C VAL A 27 -20.93 31.08 17.65
N SER A 28 -20.69 31.42 18.93
CA SER A 28 -21.76 31.80 19.85
C SER A 28 -22.02 33.29 19.76
N SER A 29 -23.27 33.69 19.54
CA SER A 29 -23.68 35.08 19.58
C SER A 29 -23.91 35.56 21.01
N ALA A 30 -23.48 36.78 21.30
CA ALA A 30 -23.99 37.64 22.37
C ALA A 30 -23.95 39.09 21.85
N ALA A 31 -24.97 39.88 22.13
CA ALA A 31 -25.15 41.22 21.56
C ALA A 31 -25.17 42.31 22.66
N ASP A 32 -25.03 43.56 22.19
CA ASP A 32 -25.24 44.82 22.89
C ASP A 32 -24.34 45.16 24.09
N ILE A 33 -23.46 46.16 23.87
CA ILE A 33 -23.43 47.41 24.66
C ILE A 33 -22.83 48.52 23.79
N THR A 34 -23.16 49.78 24.08
CA THR A 34 -23.03 50.92 23.17
C THR A 34 -21.73 51.72 23.31
N GLY A 35 -21.10 52.02 22.16
CA GLY A 35 -20.54 53.34 21.86
C GLY A 35 -19.13 53.67 22.37
N GLY A 36 -18.54 54.70 21.75
CA GLY A 36 -17.16 55.13 21.95
C GLY A 36 -16.24 54.62 20.83
N GLY A 37 -15.50 55.53 20.22
CA GLY A 37 -14.45 55.20 19.26
C GLY A 37 -13.19 55.96 19.62
N ASP A 38 -12.04 55.29 19.47
CA ASP A 38 -10.69 55.84 19.47
C ASP A 38 -9.86 55.00 18.49
N GLU A 39 -8.81 55.58 17.93
CA GLU A 39 -7.89 54.86 17.04
C GLU A 39 -6.99 53.92 17.85
N VAL A 40 -6.93 52.64 17.47
CA VAL A 40 -6.05 51.64 18.07
C VAL A 40 -5.34 50.86 16.97
N GLU A 41 -4.03 50.65 17.14
CA GLU A 41 -3.17 49.96 16.19
C GLU A 41 -3.67 48.52 15.91
N GLU A 42 -3.56 48.07 14.66
CA GLU A 42 -3.88 46.70 14.25
C GLU A 42 -2.78 45.73 14.72
N VAL A 43 -2.77 45.44 16.02
CA VAL A 43 -1.87 44.48 16.64
C VAL A 43 -2.22 43.08 16.13
N SER A 44 -1.42 42.58 15.19
CA SER A 44 -1.48 41.19 14.72
C SER A 44 -1.44 40.22 15.91
N PRO A 45 -2.33 39.22 15.98
CA PRO A 45 -2.37 38.30 17.10
C PRO A 45 -1.04 37.56 17.28
N PRO A 46 -0.63 37.25 18.53
CA PRO A 46 0.62 36.52 18.76
C PRO A 46 0.55 35.17 18.07
N VAL A 47 1.57 34.86 17.26
CA VAL A 47 1.69 33.55 16.58
C VAL A 47 1.74 32.47 17.64
N GLU A 48 0.74 31.58 17.66
CA GLU A 48 0.67 30.46 18.58
C GLU A 48 1.97 29.65 18.52
N GLU A 49 2.62 29.45 19.66
CA GLU A 49 3.96 28.85 19.69
C GLU A 49 3.90 27.32 19.54
N ARG A 50 3.67 26.85 18.30
CA ARG A 50 3.47 25.44 17.97
C ARG A 50 4.76 24.63 18.01
N VAL A 51 4.69 23.43 18.59
CA VAL A 51 5.80 22.46 18.64
C VAL A 51 5.58 21.40 17.57
N PHE A 52 6.44 21.37 16.56
CA PHE A 52 6.38 20.37 15.49
C PHE A 52 7.09 19.09 15.96
N VAL A 53 6.50 17.92 15.66
CA VAL A 53 7.06 16.61 16.00
C VAL A 53 7.13 15.75 14.75
N ALA A 54 8.34 15.54 14.23
CA ALA A 54 8.58 14.69 13.08
C ALA A 54 8.45 13.21 13.46
N VAL A 55 7.37 12.57 13.01
CA VAL A 55 7.05 11.18 13.29
C VAL A 55 7.20 10.27 12.06
N ARG A 56 7.41 8.98 12.33
CA ARG A 56 7.35 7.92 11.33
C ARG A 56 5.94 7.34 11.27
N GLU A 57 5.57 6.85 10.10
CA GLU A 57 4.28 6.20 9.81
C GLU A 57 3.80 5.26 10.94
N GLU A 58 4.67 4.36 11.41
CA GLU A 58 4.32 3.41 12.48
C GLU A 58 4.51 3.99 13.89
N LEU A 59 3.45 3.96 14.71
CA LEU A 59 3.44 4.42 16.10
C LEU A 59 4.64 3.90 16.92
N ARG A 60 5.00 2.62 16.77
CA ARG A 60 6.09 1.97 17.53
C ARG A 60 7.45 2.69 17.39
N HIS A 61 7.66 3.45 16.32
CA HIS A 61 8.92 4.15 16.06
C HIS A 61 8.90 5.63 16.47
N GLY A 62 7.76 6.34 16.37
CA GLY A 62 7.66 7.75 16.79
C GLY A 62 7.14 7.97 18.22
N LYS A 63 6.47 6.98 18.85
CA LYS A 63 5.79 7.13 20.15
C LYS A 63 6.64 7.74 21.25
N SER A 64 7.92 7.36 21.36
CA SER A 64 8.80 7.91 22.40
C SER A 64 9.30 9.33 22.11
N THR A 65 9.25 9.76 20.85
CA THR A 65 9.58 11.13 20.41
C THR A 65 8.41 12.06 20.72
N LEU A 66 7.18 11.64 20.41
CA LEU A 66 5.96 12.38 20.76
C LEU A 66 5.75 12.47 22.27
N LEU A 67 5.94 11.37 23.02
CA LEU A 67 5.83 11.41 24.49
C LEU A 67 6.84 12.38 25.11
N TRP A 68 8.09 12.39 24.63
CA TRP A 68 9.10 13.33 25.13
C TRP A 68 8.68 14.79 24.85
N ALA A 69 8.18 15.10 23.64
CA ALA A 69 7.67 16.45 23.33
C ALA A 69 6.52 16.86 24.27
N LEU A 70 5.53 15.98 24.44
CA LEU A 70 4.36 16.15 25.33
C LEU A 70 4.68 16.14 26.84
N GLU A 71 5.95 15.98 27.22
CA GLU A 71 6.41 15.89 28.61
C GLU A 71 7.57 16.87 28.91
N ASN A 72 8.07 17.60 27.91
CA ASN A 72 9.22 18.51 28.05
C ASN A 72 9.05 19.87 27.32
N LEU A 73 8.05 20.02 26.42
CA LEU A 73 7.88 21.22 25.59
C LEU A 73 6.44 21.75 25.52
N THR A 74 5.46 21.06 26.11
CA THR A 74 4.03 21.46 26.15
C THR A 74 3.56 21.67 27.58
N GLU A 75 4.38 22.35 28.39
CA GLU A 75 4.01 22.73 29.77
C GLU A 75 3.05 23.92 29.78
N ASP A 76 3.08 24.75 28.74
CA ASP A 76 2.17 25.89 28.57
C ASP A 76 0.90 25.48 27.80
N ALA A 77 -0.27 25.86 28.33
CA ALA A 77 -1.56 25.35 27.88
C ALA A 77 -2.00 25.87 26.49
N ALA A 78 -1.30 26.87 25.95
CA ALA A 78 -1.52 27.42 24.61
C ALA A 78 -0.63 26.76 23.52
N ALA A 79 0.38 25.96 23.88
CA ALA A 79 1.33 25.40 22.93
C ALA A 79 0.79 24.14 22.20
N GLY A 80 0.28 24.33 20.98
CA GLY A 80 -0.23 23.24 20.14
C GLY A 80 0.86 22.35 19.52
N VAL A 81 0.54 21.08 19.28
CA VAL A 81 1.48 20.09 18.72
C VAL A 81 1.14 19.73 17.27
N VAL A 82 2.04 20.02 16.35
CA VAL A 82 1.91 19.62 14.95
C VAL A 82 2.58 18.26 14.74
N ILE A 83 1.78 17.24 14.45
CA ILE A 83 2.25 15.90 14.08
C ILE A 83 2.67 15.96 12.60
N ALA A 84 3.97 16.10 12.36
CA ALA A 84 4.55 16.25 11.04
C ALA A 84 5.06 14.92 10.49
N HIS A 85 4.67 14.58 9.26
CA HIS A 85 5.13 13.38 8.56
C HIS A 85 5.50 13.70 7.11
N VAL A 86 6.67 13.22 6.66
CA VAL A 86 7.04 13.23 5.24
C VAL A 86 6.69 11.86 4.67
N HIS A 87 5.69 11.83 3.81
CA HIS A 87 5.30 10.66 3.03
C HIS A 87 6.25 10.52 1.83
N CYS A 88 6.80 9.33 1.60
CA CYS A 88 7.62 9.06 0.42
C CYS A 88 6.79 8.28 -0.62
N PRO A 89 6.45 8.88 -1.77
CA PRO A 89 5.63 8.22 -2.78
C PRO A 89 6.21 6.89 -3.25
N ALA A 90 5.34 5.89 -3.44
CA ALA A 90 5.76 4.57 -3.89
C ALA A 90 6.42 4.64 -5.28
N GLN A 91 7.74 4.38 -5.34
CA GLN A 91 8.50 4.20 -6.58
C GLN A 91 8.35 2.79 -7.16
N MET A 92 8.07 1.81 -6.29
CA MET A 92 7.86 0.41 -6.65
C MET A 92 6.41 0.02 -6.33
N ILE A 93 5.62 -0.19 -7.38
CA ILE A 93 4.20 -0.56 -7.31
C ILE A 93 4.10 -2.10 -7.25
N PRO A 94 3.32 -2.69 -6.33
CA PRO A 94 3.08 -4.13 -6.30
C PRO A 94 2.20 -4.55 -7.49
N MET A 95 2.66 -5.51 -8.27
CA MET A 95 1.99 -5.99 -9.48
C MET A 95 2.25 -7.50 -9.63
N MET A 96 1.20 -8.31 -9.47
CA MET A 96 1.23 -9.78 -9.61
C MET A 96 2.31 -10.46 -8.74
N GLY A 97 2.39 -10.09 -7.46
CA GLY A 97 3.41 -10.59 -6.51
C GLY A 97 4.79 -9.94 -6.65
N ALA A 98 5.15 -9.45 -7.84
CA ALA A 98 6.38 -8.69 -8.07
C ALA A 98 6.24 -7.22 -7.60
N LYS A 99 7.38 -6.57 -7.37
CA LYS A 99 7.47 -5.11 -7.23
C LYS A 99 8.02 -4.54 -8.53
N VAL A 100 7.25 -3.66 -9.17
CA VAL A 100 7.51 -3.12 -10.51
C VAL A 100 7.69 -1.60 -10.43
N HIS A 101 8.67 -1.04 -11.15
CA HIS A 101 8.96 0.39 -11.07
C HIS A 101 7.85 1.22 -11.72
N TYR A 102 7.48 2.35 -11.09
CA TYR A 102 6.30 3.14 -11.47
C TYR A 102 6.30 3.57 -12.95
N THR A 103 7.47 3.80 -13.56
CA THR A 103 7.64 4.16 -14.98
C THR A 103 7.17 3.08 -15.97
N THR A 104 6.92 1.86 -15.49
CA THR A 104 6.45 0.72 -16.32
C THR A 104 5.00 0.33 -16.01
N VAL A 105 4.28 1.14 -15.23
CA VAL A 105 2.89 0.92 -14.82
C VAL A 105 2.01 2.06 -15.35
N ASN A 106 0.76 1.77 -15.70
CA ASN A 106 -0.22 2.77 -16.16
C ASN A 106 -0.33 3.93 -15.14
N PRO A 107 -0.15 5.22 -15.55
CA PRO A 107 -0.18 6.37 -14.66
C PRO A 107 -1.40 6.46 -13.73
N GLN A 108 -2.59 6.07 -14.20
CA GLN A 108 -3.81 6.06 -13.37
C GLN A 108 -3.64 5.07 -12.20
N ARG A 109 -3.17 3.85 -12.48
CA ARG A 109 -2.93 2.82 -11.46
C ARG A 109 -1.77 3.18 -10.53
N VAL A 110 -0.77 3.94 -11.00
CA VAL A 110 0.28 4.53 -10.14
C VAL A 110 -0.34 5.55 -9.18
N ASN A 111 -1.22 6.42 -9.67
CA ASN A 111 -1.92 7.42 -8.87
C ASN A 111 -2.84 6.76 -7.82
N ASP A 112 -3.68 5.80 -8.23
CA ASP A 112 -4.59 5.07 -7.33
C ASP A 112 -3.82 4.31 -6.24
N HIS A 113 -2.70 3.67 -6.58
CA HIS A 113 -1.85 3.02 -5.60
C HIS A 113 -1.20 4.03 -4.63
N ARG A 114 -0.66 5.15 -5.13
CA ARG A 114 -0.07 6.21 -4.28
C ARG A 114 -1.12 6.82 -3.34
N LYS A 115 -2.34 7.11 -3.83
CA LYS A 115 -3.49 7.53 -3.01
C LYS A 115 -3.80 6.52 -1.90
N LYS A 116 -3.86 5.22 -2.22
CA LYS A 116 -4.11 4.17 -1.22
C LYS A 116 -3.02 4.12 -0.14
N VAL A 117 -1.74 4.13 -0.54
CA VAL A 117 -0.63 4.07 0.42
C VAL A 117 -0.55 5.36 1.27
N ARG A 118 -0.93 6.52 0.73
CA ARG A 118 -1.06 7.76 1.51
C ARG A 118 -2.19 7.68 2.54
N ALA A 119 -3.37 7.15 2.16
CA ALA A 119 -4.48 6.93 3.09
C ALA A 119 -4.14 5.91 4.19
N GLU A 120 -3.47 4.80 3.84
CA GLU A 120 -2.96 3.82 4.81
C GLU A 120 -1.90 4.42 5.76
N ALA A 121 -1.10 5.39 5.31
CA ALA A 121 -0.16 6.11 6.17
C ALA A 121 -0.89 7.12 7.08
N GLU A 122 -1.93 7.78 6.57
CA GLU A 122 -2.73 8.74 7.33
C GLU A 122 -3.54 8.07 8.46
N GLU A 123 -4.12 6.89 8.23
CA GLU A 123 -4.83 6.10 9.25
C GLU A 123 -3.90 5.73 10.42
N LYS A 124 -2.65 5.37 10.13
CA LYS A 124 -1.64 5.05 11.14
C LYS A 124 -1.22 6.29 11.94
N LEU A 125 -1.22 7.47 11.31
CA LEU A 125 -0.95 8.74 12.00
C LEU A 125 -2.04 9.12 13.01
N ASP A 126 -3.29 8.67 12.82
CA ASP A 126 -4.36 8.89 13.79
C ASP A 126 -4.13 8.16 15.13
N GLU A 127 -3.21 7.19 15.21
CA GLU A 127 -2.76 6.63 16.51
C GLU A 127 -2.01 7.67 17.36
N TYR A 128 -1.24 8.57 16.75
CA TYR A 128 -0.57 9.67 17.43
C TYR A 128 -1.58 10.74 17.87
N VAL A 129 -2.57 11.05 17.02
CA VAL A 129 -3.70 11.94 17.34
C VAL A 129 -4.47 11.45 18.57
N LYS A 130 -4.75 10.14 18.64
CA LYS A 130 -5.37 9.49 19.81
C LYS A 130 -4.51 9.63 21.07
N MET A 131 -3.18 9.77 20.97
CA MET A 131 -2.31 10.06 22.11
C MET A 131 -2.34 11.53 22.56
N CYS A 132 -2.26 12.49 21.65
CA CYS A 132 -2.38 13.93 21.99
C CYS A 132 -3.74 14.23 22.65
N THR A 133 -4.81 13.65 22.10
CA THR A 133 -6.19 13.79 22.61
C THR A 133 -6.32 13.26 24.06
N ARG A 134 -5.68 12.13 24.39
CA ARG A 134 -5.64 11.58 25.77
C ARG A 134 -4.86 12.48 26.75
N LYS A 135 -3.87 13.23 26.28
CA LYS A 135 -3.11 14.22 27.05
C LYS A 135 -3.79 15.60 27.11
N LYS A 136 -4.92 15.81 26.41
CA LYS A 136 -5.66 17.08 26.30
C LYS A 136 -4.89 18.26 25.68
N VAL A 137 -3.87 17.97 24.86
CA VAL A 137 -3.10 18.99 24.13
C VAL A 137 -3.75 19.22 22.75
N SER A 138 -3.81 20.47 22.28
CA SER A 138 -4.29 20.77 20.92
C SER A 138 -3.31 20.21 19.89
N TRP A 139 -3.84 19.73 18.77
CA TRP A 139 -3.04 19.01 17.77
C TRP A 139 -3.47 19.32 16.34
N GLU A 140 -2.50 19.22 15.44
CA GLU A 140 -2.63 19.40 14.00
C GLU A 140 -1.90 18.24 13.29
N LYS A 141 -2.37 17.80 12.12
CA LYS A 141 -1.78 16.69 11.35
C LYS A 141 -1.30 17.24 10.00
N LEU A 142 0.00 17.16 9.74
CA LEU A 142 0.64 17.73 8.55
C LEU A 142 1.42 16.65 7.79
N ILE A 143 1.03 16.39 6.54
CA ILE A 143 1.59 15.33 5.70
C ILE A 143 2.04 15.92 4.37
N ILE A 144 3.36 15.99 4.15
CA ILE A 144 3.98 16.46 2.90
C ILE A 144 4.55 15.26 2.12
N ASP A 145 4.39 15.25 0.80
CA ASP A 145 4.98 14.24 -0.07
C ASP A 145 6.39 14.69 -0.51
N ASN A 146 7.45 13.92 -0.21
CA ASN A 146 8.80 14.19 -0.73
C ASN A 146 9.60 12.88 -0.89
N GLU A 147 10.45 12.79 -1.91
CA GLU A 147 11.27 11.60 -2.18
C GLU A 147 12.40 11.39 -1.15
N ASP A 148 12.85 12.43 -0.44
CA ASP A 148 13.85 12.36 0.61
C ASP A 148 13.33 13.00 1.91
N VAL A 149 13.18 12.20 2.97
CA VAL A 149 12.67 12.64 4.28
C VAL A 149 13.50 13.79 4.89
N ALA A 150 14.79 13.93 4.55
CA ALA A 150 15.58 15.08 4.99
C ALA A 150 15.14 16.36 4.26
N LYS A 151 15.05 16.31 2.92
CA LYS A 151 14.61 17.44 2.10
C LYS A 151 13.19 17.87 2.44
N GLY A 152 12.26 16.91 2.59
CA GLY A 152 10.88 17.21 2.97
C GLY A 152 10.76 17.85 4.36
N LEU A 153 11.68 17.57 5.30
CA LEU A 153 11.72 18.26 6.60
C LEU A 153 12.40 19.63 6.50
N GLU A 154 13.44 19.80 5.68
CA GLU A 154 14.07 21.10 5.39
C GLU A 154 13.06 22.05 4.70
N GLU A 155 12.30 21.53 3.74
CA GLU A 155 11.18 22.19 3.06
C GLU A 155 10.06 22.59 4.04
N LEU A 156 9.62 21.66 4.90
CA LEU A 156 8.59 21.93 5.92
C LEU A 156 9.06 22.99 6.94
N ILE A 157 10.35 22.97 7.35
CA ILE A 157 10.96 24.00 8.21
C ILE A 157 10.88 25.38 7.56
N ASN A 158 11.23 25.50 6.28
CA ASN A 158 11.28 26.78 5.58
C ASN A 158 9.86 27.29 5.24
N LEU A 159 9.02 26.43 4.64
CA LEU A 159 7.68 26.79 4.16
C LEU A 159 6.73 27.19 5.30
N HIS A 160 6.81 26.50 6.44
CA HIS A 160 6.00 26.80 7.63
C HIS A 160 6.75 27.62 8.69
N SER A 161 7.97 28.12 8.39
CA SER A 161 8.81 28.91 9.30
C SER A 161 8.96 28.30 10.71
N ILE A 162 9.21 26.99 10.79
CA ILE A 162 9.20 26.26 12.08
C ILE A 162 10.27 26.79 13.03
N THR A 163 9.85 27.30 14.18
CA THR A 163 10.76 27.70 15.27
C THR A 163 11.16 26.54 16.18
N LYS A 164 10.29 25.53 16.37
CA LYS A 164 10.48 24.39 17.28
C LYS A 164 10.18 23.04 16.62
N LEU A 165 11.18 22.15 16.52
CA LEU A 165 11.04 20.80 15.94
C LEU A 165 11.64 19.70 16.83
N VAL A 166 10.88 18.63 17.08
CA VAL A 166 11.35 17.42 17.78
C VAL A 166 11.44 16.26 16.80
N MET A 167 12.55 15.51 16.79
CA MET A 167 12.72 14.35 15.91
C MET A 167 13.54 13.21 16.53
N GLY A 168 13.62 12.07 15.81
CA GLY A 168 14.38 10.88 16.22
C GLY A 168 15.87 10.96 15.86
N ALA A 169 16.74 10.81 16.85
CA ALA A 169 18.21 10.84 16.72
C ALA A 169 18.83 9.61 16.02
N ALA A 170 18.10 8.49 15.97
CA ALA A 170 18.61 7.17 15.59
C ALA A 170 17.97 6.65 14.29
N ALA A 171 18.79 6.00 13.46
CA ALA A 171 18.29 5.01 12.51
C ALA A 171 17.88 3.74 13.29
N ASP A 172 16.85 3.04 12.81
CA ASP A 172 16.13 1.99 13.55
C ASP A 172 17.06 0.83 13.95
N LYS A 173 18.05 0.55 13.12
CA LYS A 173 19.07 -0.49 13.31
C LYS A 173 20.15 -0.15 14.36
N HIS A 174 20.20 1.07 14.89
CA HIS A 174 21.27 1.55 15.81
C HIS A 174 20.74 1.97 17.20
N HIS A 175 19.56 1.48 17.57
CA HIS A 175 18.68 1.98 18.63
C HIS A 175 19.09 1.55 20.07
N SER A 176 20.03 2.24 20.71
CA SER A 176 20.53 1.93 22.08
C SER A 176 20.17 2.99 23.14
N LYS A 177 19.88 2.56 24.39
CA LYS A 177 19.71 3.46 25.56
C LYS A 177 21.01 4.15 26.01
N LYS A 178 22.19 3.70 25.51
CA LYS A 178 23.51 4.28 25.85
C LYS A 178 24.08 5.17 24.74
N MET A 179 23.24 5.62 23.80
CA MET A 179 23.64 6.46 22.67
C MET A 179 23.94 7.90 23.16
N LYS A 180 25.04 8.50 22.69
CA LYS A 180 25.49 9.86 23.05
C LYS A 180 25.74 10.77 21.83
N SER A 181 25.46 10.29 20.63
CA SER A 181 25.70 10.99 19.36
C SER A 181 24.67 10.53 18.33
N LEU A 182 24.42 11.37 17.32
CA LEU A 182 23.46 11.13 16.25
C LEU A 182 23.86 9.94 15.36
N LYS A 183 22.86 9.19 14.88
CA LYS A 183 23.06 8.02 13.98
C LYS A 183 22.00 7.87 12.88
N SER A 184 21.02 8.77 12.80
CA SER A 184 20.12 8.87 11.64
C SER A 184 20.76 9.77 10.59
N LYS A 185 20.83 9.33 9.32
CA LYS A 185 21.33 10.17 8.21
C LYS A 185 20.51 11.45 8.04
N THR A 186 19.19 11.35 8.21
CA THR A 186 18.25 12.48 8.20
C THR A 186 18.54 13.47 9.32
N ALA A 187 18.82 12.97 10.53
CA ALA A 187 19.10 13.82 11.68
C ALA A 187 20.50 14.47 11.63
N LEU A 188 21.49 13.81 11.01
CA LEU A 188 22.79 14.40 10.72
C LEU A 188 22.66 15.53 9.69
N ARG A 189 22.00 15.29 8.54
CA ARG A 189 21.72 16.35 7.55
C ARG A 189 21.02 17.57 8.17
N LEU A 190 19.97 17.37 8.96
CA LEU A 190 19.27 18.45 9.67
C LEU A 190 20.11 19.12 10.78
N MET A 191 21.15 18.47 11.29
CA MET A 191 22.14 19.11 12.17
C MET A 191 23.11 19.99 11.36
N ASP A 192 23.59 19.47 10.22
CA ASP A 192 24.61 20.09 9.38
C ASP A 192 24.05 21.19 8.43
N ALA A 193 22.72 21.23 8.24
CA ALA A 193 22.00 22.19 7.41
C ALA A 193 22.09 23.63 7.94
N ALA A 194 23.06 24.39 7.43
CA ALA A 194 23.49 25.70 7.93
C ALA A 194 22.42 26.82 7.94
N ALA A 195 21.36 26.70 7.14
CA ALA A 195 20.36 27.74 6.93
C ALA A 195 18.98 27.36 7.51
N SER A 196 18.79 27.53 8.82
CA SER A 196 17.44 27.49 9.43
C SER A 196 17.38 28.15 10.79
N THR A 197 16.30 28.91 11.02
CA THR A 197 15.93 29.56 12.29
C THR A 197 15.28 28.60 13.31
N CYS A 198 15.25 27.30 12.99
CA CYS A 198 14.59 26.27 13.77
C CYS A 198 15.47 25.73 14.90
N LYS A 199 14.94 25.64 16.13
CA LYS A 199 15.53 24.87 17.22
C LYS A 199 15.08 23.41 17.12
N ILE A 200 16.03 22.48 17.02
CA ILE A 200 15.77 21.05 16.81
C ILE A 200 16.22 20.22 18.02
N TRP A 201 15.31 19.45 18.61
CA TRP A 201 15.60 18.48 19.66
C TRP A 201 15.64 17.05 19.11
N PHE A 202 16.77 16.36 19.31
CA PHE A 202 16.98 15.00 18.82
C PHE A 202 16.86 13.98 19.94
N THR A 203 15.87 13.09 19.85
CA THR A 203 15.48 12.17 20.93
C THR A 203 15.71 10.69 20.59
N CYS A 204 15.87 9.85 21.61
CA CYS A 204 15.94 8.40 21.47
C CYS A 204 15.37 7.72 22.73
N LYS A 205 14.40 6.80 22.59
CA LYS A 205 13.75 6.09 23.71
C LYS A 205 13.26 7.03 24.84
N GLY A 206 12.73 8.20 24.49
CA GLY A 206 12.23 9.20 25.45
C GLY A 206 13.32 9.97 26.19
N HIS A 207 14.56 9.96 25.70
CA HIS A 207 15.68 10.73 26.25
C HIS A 207 16.20 11.70 25.18
N LEU A 208 16.55 12.92 25.57
CA LEU A 208 17.26 13.87 24.72
C LEU A 208 18.70 13.40 24.48
N ILE A 209 19.16 13.44 23.22
CA ILE A 209 20.53 13.09 22.83
C ILE A 209 21.36 14.35 22.61
N CYS A 210 20.81 15.32 21.88
CA CYS A 210 21.39 16.63 21.64
C CYS A 210 20.31 17.60 21.14
N THR A 211 20.62 18.90 21.20
CA THR A 211 19.79 19.99 20.66
C THR A 211 20.64 20.78 19.68
N ARG A 212 20.07 21.18 18.54
CA ARG A 212 20.63 22.20 17.66
C ARG A 212 19.88 23.50 17.93
N GLU A 213 20.59 24.52 18.38
CA GLU A 213 20.04 25.86 18.60
C GLU A 213 19.74 26.57 17.27
N ALA A 214 18.91 27.60 17.31
CA ALA A 214 18.63 28.46 16.15
C ALA A 214 19.76 29.48 15.94
N ASN A 215 20.11 29.77 14.68
CA ASN A 215 21.12 30.79 14.34
C ASN A 215 20.56 32.22 14.48
N THR A 216 20.50 32.74 15.71
CA THR A 216 19.99 34.08 16.06
C THR A 216 21.07 35.16 16.08
N THR A 217 21.84 35.30 15.00
CA THR A 217 22.83 36.39 14.85
C THR A 217 22.18 37.72 14.47
N VAL A 218 21.53 38.38 15.42
CA VAL A 218 21.24 39.82 15.36
C VAL A 218 22.48 40.58 15.89
N PRO A 219 23.01 41.60 15.19
CA PRO A 219 24.22 42.30 15.63
C PRO A 219 23.92 43.20 16.85
N ALA A 220 24.30 42.74 18.03
CA ALA A 220 24.13 43.48 19.28
C ALA A 220 25.13 44.66 19.40
N ILE A 221 24.63 45.82 19.82
CA ILE A 221 25.44 47.02 20.08
C ILE A 221 26.24 46.81 21.39
N PRO A 222 27.58 46.99 21.40
CA PRO A 222 28.38 46.80 22.60
C PRO A 222 28.33 48.05 23.53
N PRO A 223 27.95 47.90 24.82
CA PRO A 223 28.15 48.96 25.81
C PRO A 223 29.62 49.09 26.20
N SER A 224 30.04 50.31 26.54
CA SER A 224 31.39 50.72 26.95
C SER A 224 31.37 51.19 28.43
N PRO A 225 32.51 51.26 29.16
CA PRO A 225 32.62 50.50 30.41
C PRO A 225 32.71 51.31 31.70
N ALA A 226 32.60 50.61 32.85
CA ALA A 226 32.88 51.13 34.19
C ALA A 226 34.15 50.48 34.78
N PHE A 227 34.88 51.21 35.63
CA PHE A 227 36.22 50.85 36.12
C PHE A 227 36.25 50.14 37.47
N THR A 228 37.01 49.04 37.53
CA THR A 228 38.01 48.66 38.55
C THR A 228 37.85 49.14 40.01
N ILE A 229 37.77 48.17 40.94
CA ILE A 229 38.64 48.11 42.14
C ILE A 229 39.18 46.66 42.25
N ALA A 230 40.41 46.48 42.74
CA ALA A 230 41.12 45.20 42.78
C ALA A 230 41.39 44.67 44.20
N SER A 231 41.63 43.36 44.33
CA SER A 231 42.26 42.73 45.51
C SER A 231 42.97 41.41 45.11
N LYS A 232 44.01 41.05 45.86
CA LYS A 232 44.95 39.92 45.68
C LYS A 232 45.49 39.53 47.08
N PRO A 233 46.23 38.41 47.30
CA PRO A 233 46.48 37.23 46.45
C PRO A 233 46.40 35.88 47.24
N SER A 234 46.98 34.80 46.67
CA SER A 234 47.54 33.59 47.35
C SER A 234 46.53 32.54 47.88
N VAL A 235 46.85 31.24 48.06
CA VAL A 235 48.15 30.52 48.20
C VAL A 235 48.21 29.24 47.30
N THR A 236 49.43 28.71 47.10
CA THR A 236 49.88 27.44 46.47
C THR A 236 49.19 26.13 46.92
N SER A 237 49.39 24.93 46.34
CA SER A 237 49.90 24.39 45.04
C SER A 237 50.03 22.84 45.19
N ILE A 238 50.55 22.14 44.17
CA ILE A 238 51.00 20.72 44.16
C ILE A 238 49.85 19.68 44.24
N GLY A 239 49.78 18.64 43.40
CA GLY A 239 50.65 18.24 42.28
C GLY A 239 50.24 16.86 41.72
N SER A 240 51.00 16.14 40.88
CA SER A 240 52.04 16.54 39.91
C SER A 240 52.68 15.28 39.29
N HIS A 241 52.48 15.04 37.99
CA HIS A 241 53.27 14.10 37.14
C HIS A 241 53.23 12.59 37.57
N LEU A 242 53.81 11.59 36.88
CA LEU A 242 54.84 11.50 35.81
C LEU A 242 54.55 10.38 34.77
N SER A 243 55.21 10.49 33.59
CA SER A 243 55.83 9.38 32.81
C SER A 243 54.98 8.36 32.02
N SER A 244 55.48 7.70 30.95
CA SER A 244 56.63 7.98 30.03
C SER A 244 56.70 6.97 28.85
N VAL A 245 57.24 7.39 27.69
CA VAL A 245 58.01 6.64 26.63
C VAL A 245 57.38 5.38 25.97
N THR A 246 57.12 5.36 24.65
CA THR A 246 57.88 4.74 23.50
C THR A 246 58.39 3.29 23.73
N ILE A 247 58.53 2.36 22.75
CA ILE A 247 59.07 2.37 21.36
C ILE A 247 58.49 1.13 20.58
N SER A 248 58.76 0.72 19.32
CA SER A 248 59.61 1.15 18.16
C SER A 248 59.31 0.33 16.88
N HIS A 249 59.62 0.88 15.68
CA HIS A 249 60.15 0.17 14.46
C HIS A 249 59.26 -0.86 13.69
N SER A 250 59.46 -1.16 12.38
CA SER A 250 60.45 -0.68 11.37
C SER A 250 60.11 -1.07 9.91
N HIS A 251 60.56 -0.22 8.94
CA HIS A 251 61.10 -0.55 7.58
C HIS A 251 60.22 -1.26 6.51
N SER A 252 60.39 -1.06 5.19
CA SER A 252 61.26 -0.14 4.40
C SER A 252 60.99 -0.17 2.87
N GLN A 253 61.19 0.98 2.19
CA GLN A 253 61.81 1.14 0.83
C GLN A 253 61.08 0.54 -0.42
N SER A 254 61.27 1.02 -1.67
CA SER A 254 61.89 2.25 -2.24
C SER A 254 61.67 2.38 -3.78
N GLU A 255 61.66 3.61 -4.31
CA GLU A 255 62.14 4.02 -5.67
C GLU A 255 61.44 3.48 -6.96
N ALA A 256 61.54 4.09 -8.17
CA ALA A 256 61.78 5.48 -8.62
C ALA A 256 61.57 5.65 -10.16
N SER A 257 61.54 6.92 -10.65
CA SER A 257 61.79 7.38 -12.05
C SER A 257 60.71 7.06 -13.13
N SER A 258 60.13 8.03 -13.89
CA SER A 258 60.63 8.81 -15.06
C SER A 258 60.18 8.21 -16.43
N SER A 259 59.95 8.91 -17.56
CA SER A 259 59.74 10.35 -17.88
C SER A 259 59.29 10.51 -19.36
N ASN A 260 58.71 11.68 -19.73
CA ASN A 260 58.46 12.19 -21.11
C ASN A 260 57.45 11.41 -22.00
N GLY A 261 56.81 12.01 -23.03
CA GLY A 261 56.78 13.40 -23.49
C GLY A 261 55.78 13.64 -24.65
N SER A 262 55.47 14.91 -24.95
CA SER A 262 54.54 15.42 -25.98
C SER A 262 55.24 15.60 -27.37
N PRO A 263 54.76 16.38 -28.39
CA PRO A 263 53.49 17.11 -28.60
C PRO A 263 52.89 17.05 -30.05
N ARG A 264 51.87 17.90 -30.31
CA ARG A 264 51.36 18.51 -31.57
C ARG A 264 49.98 18.05 -32.07
N ASN A 265 49.22 18.86 -32.82
CA ASN A 265 48.93 20.32 -32.76
C ASN A 265 47.81 20.65 -33.78
N ASP A 266 47.08 21.76 -33.59
CA ASP A 266 46.30 22.50 -34.62
C ASP A 266 45.12 21.79 -35.31
N LEU A 267 44.14 22.47 -35.94
CA LEU A 267 43.28 23.63 -35.58
C LEU A 267 42.24 23.81 -36.74
N ILE A 268 41.38 24.85 -36.67
CA ILE A 268 40.64 25.48 -37.80
C ILE A 268 39.31 24.84 -38.29
N ARG A 269 38.19 25.51 -37.93
CA ARG A 269 36.93 25.81 -38.68
C ARG A 269 36.05 24.70 -39.33
N SER A 270 34.79 24.96 -39.70
CA SER A 270 33.69 25.73 -39.06
C SER A 270 32.39 25.71 -39.92
N ARG A 271 31.24 25.62 -39.24
CA ARG A 271 29.94 26.25 -39.59
C ARG A 271 29.09 25.68 -40.75
N THR A 272 27.76 25.76 -40.54
CA THR A 272 26.64 25.77 -41.53
C THR A 272 26.48 24.56 -42.48
N GLU A 273 25.29 24.13 -42.88
CA GLU A 273 23.91 24.19 -42.33
C GLU A 273 23.00 23.35 -43.26
N VAL A 274 21.68 23.34 -43.03
CA VAL A 274 20.63 22.75 -43.88
C VAL A 274 20.63 21.21 -43.93
N GLY A 275 19.52 20.61 -43.48
CA GLY A 275 19.20 19.20 -43.74
C GLY A 275 17.97 19.06 -44.63
N LEU A 276 17.64 17.83 -45.02
CA LEU A 276 16.31 17.42 -45.50
C LEU A 276 16.20 15.87 -45.48
N TYR A 277 15.09 15.38 -44.94
CA TYR A 277 14.57 14.00 -45.16
C TYR A 277 13.91 13.93 -46.57
N PRO A 278 13.55 12.75 -47.17
CA PRO A 278 13.03 11.56 -46.49
C PRO A 278 13.35 10.17 -47.09
N SER A 279 12.68 9.14 -46.51
CA SER A 279 12.28 7.83 -47.09
C SER A 279 13.35 6.80 -47.48
N GLN A 280 13.07 5.48 -47.60
CA GLN A 280 12.07 4.57 -46.99
C GLN A 280 12.38 3.13 -47.48
N GLU A 281 12.17 2.11 -46.64
CA GLU A 281 12.28 0.65 -46.94
C GLU A 281 13.67 0.13 -47.44
N ALA A 282 14.27 -0.97 -46.97
CA ALA A 282 13.85 -2.30 -46.48
C ALA A 282 13.69 -3.38 -47.58
N ILE A 283 14.62 -4.35 -47.63
CA ILE A 283 14.56 -5.72 -48.21
C ILE A 283 15.95 -6.36 -47.95
N ILE A 284 16.12 -7.26 -46.97
CA ILE A 284 15.92 -8.73 -46.94
C ILE A 284 17.12 -9.57 -47.44
N SER A 285 17.78 -10.26 -46.47
CA SER A 285 18.59 -11.50 -46.62
C SER A 285 19.89 -11.45 -47.46
N THR A 286 20.83 -12.40 -47.41
CA THR A 286 20.79 -13.78 -46.86
C THR A 286 22.10 -14.18 -46.14
N LEU A 287 22.01 -15.19 -45.27
CA LEU A 287 23.12 -15.75 -44.47
C LEU A 287 24.09 -16.65 -45.27
N SER A 288 25.36 -16.64 -44.86
CA SER A 288 26.25 -17.80 -44.83
C SER A 288 27.13 -17.64 -43.57
N ARG A 289 27.10 -18.54 -42.58
CA ARG A 289 27.61 -19.93 -42.57
C ARG A 289 29.15 -19.97 -42.73
N LEU A 290 29.93 -20.65 -41.87
CA LEU A 290 29.57 -21.43 -40.67
C LEU A 290 30.80 -21.63 -39.76
N ASN A 291 30.56 -22.28 -38.62
CA ASN A 291 31.47 -22.92 -37.68
C ASN A 291 32.34 -22.07 -36.73
N GLU A 292 32.66 -22.50 -35.49
CA GLU A 292 31.97 -23.33 -34.46
C GLU A 292 33.00 -23.67 -33.34
N SER A 293 32.49 -23.91 -32.13
CA SER A 293 33.13 -24.55 -30.95
C SER A 293 33.93 -23.69 -29.96
N TYR A 294 33.89 -23.96 -28.63
CA TYR A 294 32.79 -24.41 -27.73
C TYR A 294 33.27 -24.28 -26.25
N VAL A 295 32.34 -24.25 -25.27
CA VAL A 295 32.55 -24.50 -23.81
C VAL A 295 33.37 -23.46 -22.97
N ARG A 296 32.66 -22.65 -22.16
CA ARG A 296 32.61 -22.62 -20.65
C ARG A 296 33.87 -22.95 -19.78
N PRO A 297 33.90 -22.63 -18.45
CA PRO A 297 33.30 -21.52 -17.68
C PRO A 297 34.23 -20.97 -16.54
N THR A 298 33.66 -20.24 -15.55
CA THR A 298 34.25 -19.76 -14.27
C THR A 298 35.19 -18.54 -14.37
N SER A 299 35.39 -17.71 -13.34
CA SER A 299 34.97 -17.79 -11.92
C SER A 299 34.39 -16.48 -11.35
N THR A 300 33.74 -16.58 -10.20
CA THR A 300 33.07 -15.48 -9.47
C THR A 300 34.04 -14.62 -8.62
N SER A 301 33.57 -13.44 -8.23
CA SER A 301 33.86 -12.70 -6.97
C SER A 301 34.93 -11.60 -6.95
N ARG A 302 34.66 -10.61 -6.08
CA ARG A 302 35.50 -9.47 -5.60
C ARG A 302 35.79 -8.36 -6.62
N SER A 303 35.96 -7.09 -6.19
CA SER A 303 35.51 -6.39 -4.96
C SER A 303 35.69 -4.88 -5.14
N SER A 304 35.25 -4.10 -4.14
CA SER A 304 35.53 -2.68 -3.89
C SER A 304 36.63 -2.01 -4.72
N ILE A 305 36.29 -0.86 -5.32
CA ILE A 305 37.25 0.20 -5.61
C ILE A 305 36.98 1.35 -4.64
N ASP A 306 37.96 1.63 -3.78
CA ASP A 306 37.96 2.84 -2.96
C ASP A 306 38.36 4.04 -3.83
N SER A 307 37.81 5.21 -3.50
CA SER A 307 38.02 6.46 -4.23
C SER A 307 38.29 7.58 -3.23
N TRP A 308 39.53 8.03 -3.15
CA TRP A 308 39.93 9.25 -2.45
C TRP A 308 40.84 10.08 -3.36
N ASP A 309 40.48 11.36 -3.47
CA ASP A 309 41.28 12.56 -3.75
C ASP A 309 42.10 12.59 -5.06
N ASP A 310 41.79 13.51 -5.98
CA ASP A 310 42.32 14.91 -6.07
C ASP A 310 43.68 14.91 -6.82
N GLU A 311 44.19 15.95 -7.50
CA GLU A 311 43.87 17.38 -7.55
C GLU A 311 44.29 17.96 -8.93
N SER A 312 43.56 18.93 -9.50
CA SER A 312 44.14 20.07 -10.24
C SER A 312 43.04 21.05 -10.74
N VAL A 313 42.91 22.30 -10.29
CA VAL A 313 43.83 23.43 -10.03
C VAL A 313 43.96 24.41 -11.21
N ARG A 314 43.14 25.47 -11.09
CA ARG A 314 43.42 26.89 -11.40
C ARG A 314 43.90 27.26 -12.82
N ILE A 315 43.17 28.21 -13.40
CA ILE A 315 43.81 29.36 -14.05
C ILE A 315 43.71 30.55 -13.10
N SER A 316 44.76 31.37 -13.04
CA SER A 316 44.78 32.64 -12.29
C SER A 316 45.44 33.72 -13.12
N ARG A 317 44.93 34.95 -13.00
CA ARG A 317 45.53 36.30 -13.24
C ARG A 317 44.37 37.28 -13.54
N ASN A 318 44.42 38.57 -13.19
CA ASN A 318 45.56 39.33 -12.68
C ASN A 318 45.17 40.40 -11.65
N SER A 319 46.07 40.57 -10.68
CA SER A 319 46.23 41.70 -9.74
C SER A 319 45.69 43.07 -10.19
N TRP A 320 44.75 43.62 -9.41
CA TRP A 320 44.72 45.04 -8.99
C TRP A 320 44.46 45.05 -7.48
N SER A 321 45.10 45.95 -6.74
CA SER A 321 45.12 45.93 -5.26
C SER A 321 44.78 47.31 -4.69
N ASP A 322 43.81 47.36 -3.76
CA ASP A 322 43.55 48.52 -2.91
C ASP A 322 42.97 48.04 -1.56
N PRO A 323 43.46 48.47 -0.38
CA PRO A 323 43.14 47.82 0.89
C PRO A 323 42.08 48.53 1.74
N SER A 324 41.04 47.81 2.15
CA SER A 324 40.11 48.25 3.20
C SER A 324 40.37 47.53 4.53
N ARG A 325 40.91 48.31 5.48
CA ARG A 325 40.73 48.24 6.94
C ARG A 325 40.13 46.95 7.52
N ASN A 326 40.90 46.29 8.38
CA ASN A 326 40.40 46.01 9.73
C ASN A 326 41.31 46.69 10.74
N ALA A 327 40.80 47.01 11.93
CA ALA A 327 41.52 47.74 12.96
C ALA A 327 41.61 46.93 14.25
N ASP A 328 42.84 46.60 14.66
CA ASP A 328 43.14 46.17 16.02
C ASP A 328 43.72 47.34 16.82
N ALA A 329 43.15 47.59 18.00
CA ALA A 329 43.56 48.70 18.86
C ALA A 329 44.61 48.25 19.87
N VAL A 330 45.77 48.91 19.89
CA VAL A 330 46.77 48.79 20.96
C VAL A 330 46.75 50.05 21.81
N THR A 331 46.51 49.90 23.11
CA THR A 331 46.37 51.03 24.05
C THR A 331 47.57 51.12 25.00
N ILE A 332 48.45 52.09 24.74
CA ILE A 332 49.42 52.64 25.71
C ILE A 332 49.40 54.16 25.46
N SER A 333 48.66 54.96 26.23
CA SER A 333 48.95 55.35 27.62
C SER A 333 50.24 56.18 27.75
N GLY A 334 50.11 57.50 27.59
CA GLY A 334 51.20 58.45 27.78
C GLY A 334 50.73 59.60 28.66
N SER A 335 51.35 59.77 29.83
CA SER A 335 51.11 60.90 30.72
C SER A 335 52.34 61.81 30.70
N ALA A 336 52.18 63.03 30.21
CA ALA A 336 53.23 64.05 30.18
C ALA A 336 52.61 65.44 30.43
N MET A 337 53.34 66.25 31.19
CA MET A 337 52.83 67.43 31.88
C MET A 337 52.41 68.58 30.95
N LEU A 338 51.51 69.43 31.45
CA LEU A 338 51.34 70.80 30.99
C LEU A 338 52.70 71.51 30.99
N HIS A 339 53.09 72.11 29.87
CA HIS A 339 54.01 73.24 29.87
C HIS A 339 53.37 74.41 29.14
N GLN A 340 52.86 75.34 29.94
CA GLN A 340 52.52 76.68 29.49
C GLN A 340 53.86 77.43 29.31
N MET A 341 54.11 77.95 28.12
CA MET A 341 55.25 78.85 27.85
C MET A 341 54.70 80.23 27.56
N GLN A 342 55.07 81.16 28.42
CA GLN A 342 54.59 82.54 28.49
C GLN A 342 55.84 83.40 28.68
N GLU A 343 56.24 84.13 27.64
CA GLU A 343 57.39 85.04 27.66
C GLU A 343 57.22 86.13 26.59
N PRO A 344 57.82 87.31 26.78
CA PRO A 344 57.93 88.01 28.06
C PRO A 344 57.44 89.46 27.97
N GLU A 345 57.33 90.12 29.13
CA GLU A 345 57.11 91.57 29.22
C GLU A 345 58.47 92.27 29.34
N ASP A 346 58.61 93.44 28.70
CA ASP A 346 59.82 94.28 28.79
C ASP A 346 59.84 95.02 30.15
N GLU A 347 60.98 95.04 30.86
CA GLU A 347 61.39 96.24 31.61
C GLU A 347 62.90 96.30 31.92
N ASP A 348 63.45 97.51 31.78
CA ASP A 348 64.64 98.13 32.36
C ASP A 348 65.87 97.29 32.80
N PHE A 349 67.01 97.63 32.19
CA PHE A 349 68.23 97.87 32.96
C PHE A 349 68.97 99.13 32.50
N ALA A 350 69.03 100.13 33.37
CA ALA A 350 69.82 101.34 33.15
C ALA A 350 71.34 101.07 33.29
N SER A 351 72.18 101.97 32.75
CA SER A 351 73.62 102.02 33.08
C SER A 351 74.15 103.46 33.03
N PRO A 352 75.21 103.79 33.80
CA PRO A 352 75.45 105.17 34.23
C PRO A 352 76.36 105.98 33.31
N SER A 353 76.33 107.29 33.48
CA SER A 353 77.18 108.27 32.80
C SER A 353 78.49 108.56 33.56
N HIS A 354 79.61 108.72 32.85
CA HIS A 354 80.26 110.02 32.62
C HIS A 354 81.49 109.93 31.69
N GLU A 355 81.84 111.07 31.08
CA GLU A 355 83.16 111.49 30.53
C GLU A 355 84.00 110.46 29.73
N LEU A 356 84.30 110.71 28.45
CA LEU A 356 85.11 111.87 28.01
C LEU A 356 84.79 112.39 26.59
N GLU A 357 85.07 113.68 26.43
CA GLU A 357 85.43 114.43 25.20
C GLU A 357 84.63 114.25 23.90
N ASN A 358 83.88 115.31 23.58
CA ASN A 358 83.53 115.77 22.24
C ASN A 358 84.79 115.81 21.33
N PRO A 359 84.69 115.50 20.02
CA PRO A 359 84.31 116.61 19.12
C PRO A 359 83.50 116.24 17.86
N VAL A 360 82.72 117.23 17.40
CA VAL A 360 82.13 117.39 16.05
C VAL A 360 81.10 116.33 15.65
N VAL A 361 79.84 116.77 15.66
CA VAL A 361 78.69 116.07 15.07
C VAL A 361 78.80 116.12 13.54
N ASP A 362 78.72 114.95 12.88
CA ASP A 362 78.38 114.90 11.45
C ASP A 362 76.87 114.64 11.33
N ALA A 363 76.12 115.69 10.95
CA ALA A 363 74.66 115.66 10.90
C ALA A 363 74.13 114.66 9.86
N ASP A 364 74.87 114.43 8.76
CA ASP A 364 74.50 113.48 7.69
C ASP A 364 74.35 112.06 8.25
N ILE A 365 75.19 111.68 9.21
CA ILE A 365 75.15 110.35 9.84
C ILE A 365 73.93 110.21 10.77
N TYR A 366 73.57 111.27 11.51
CA TYR A 366 72.43 111.21 12.43
C TYR A 366 71.09 111.22 11.69
N ASP A 367 70.96 112.04 10.64
CA ASP A 367 69.76 112.05 9.79
C ASP A 367 69.60 110.71 9.05
N ARG A 368 70.68 110.16 8.47
CA ARG A 368 70.62 108.84 7.81
C ARG A 368 70.38 107.67 8.76
N PHE A 369 70.82 107.77 10.02
CA PHE A 369 70.47 106.79 11.06
C PHE A 369 69.00 106.89 11.48
N THR A 370 68.47 108.12 11.55
CA THR A 370 67.04 108.38 11.84
C THR A 370 66.15 107.94 10.67
N GLU A 371 66.57 108.18 9.43
CA GLU A 371 65.92 107.70 8.21
C GLU A 371 65.88 106.17 8.18
N ALA A 372 67.02 105.51 8.36
CA ALA A 372 67.10 104.04 8.42
C ALA A 372 66.29 103.42 9.57
N LEU A 373 66.18 104.10 10.73
CA LEU A 373 65.26 103.70 11.80
C LEU A 373 63.81 103.79 11.35
N SER A 374 63.41 104.87 10.67
CA SER A 374 62.06 105.05 10.17
C SER A 374 61.69 104.06 9.05
N GLU A 375 62.64 103.71 8.18
CA GLU A 375 62.49 102.64 7.18
C GLU A 375 62.36 101.27 7.86
N ALA A 376 63.16 101.01 8.90
CA ALA A 376 63.08 99.76 9.66
C ALA A 376 61.74 99.61 10.41
N GLU A 377 61.21 100.69 10.98
CA GLU A 377 59.87 100.70 11.59
C GLU A 377 58.75 100.52 10.55
N HIS A 378 58.86 101.19 9.39
CA HIS A 378 57.92 101.01 8.28
C HIS A 378 57.91 99.55 7.81
N SER A 379 59.09 98.98 7.54
CA SER A 379 59.24 97.59 7.08
C SER A 379 58.77 96.58 8.13
N LYS A 380 59.04 96.81 9.42
CA LYS A 380 58.52 96.01 10.54
C LYS A 380 56.99 96.05 10.59
N LYS A 381 56.37 97.21 10.35
CA LYS A 381 54.92 97.38 10.28
C LYS A 381 54.32 96.66 9.07
N GLU A 382 54.91 96.83 7.88
CA GLU A 382 54.47 96.14 6.66
C GLU A 382 54.58 94.62 6.80
N ALA A 383 55.68 94.12 7.37
CA ALA A 383 55.86 92.69 7.66
C ALA A 383 54.83 92.16 8.67
N TYR A 384 54.41 92.97 9.65
CA TYR A 384 53.35 92.61 10.60
C TYR A 384 51.95 92.64 9.95
N GLU A 385 51.64 93.64 9.13
CA GLU A 385 50.40 93.69 8.36
C GLU A 385 50.32 92.53 7.35
N GLU A 386 51.43 92.15 6.73
CA GLU A 386 51.50 91.01 5.81
C GLU A 386 51.42 89.66 6.54
N SER A 387 52.06 89.54 7.71
CA SER A 387 51.91 88.36 8.60
C SER A 387 50.47 88.18 9.07
N THR A 388 49.77 89.27 9.42
CA THR A 388 48.36 89.22 9.84
C THR A 388 47.40 88.97 8.67
N LYS A 389 47.69 89.47 7.45
CA LYS A 389 46.99 89.06 6.20
C LYS A 389 47.15 87.56 5.94
N ARG A 390 48.38 87.01 6.02
CA ARG A 390 48.66 85.58 5.83
C ARG A 390 47.94 84.71 6.86
N ARG A 391 48.03 85.04 8.15
CA ARG A 391 47.27 84.36 9.23
C ARG A 391 45.75 84.43 9.06
N ARG A 392 45.22 85.45 8.36
CA ARG A 392 43.79 85.52 7.99
C ARG A 392 43.49 84.54 6.86
N ALA A 393 44.21 84.62 5.74
CA ALA A 393 44.05 83.71 4.60
C ALA A 393 44.23 82.23 4.98
N GLU A 394 45.15 81.92 5.90
CA GLU A 394 45.35 80.57 6.44
C GLU A 394 44.13 80.06 7.23
N ARG A 395 43.55 80.90 8.11
CA ARG A 395 42.30 80.56 8.81
C ARG A 395 41.12 80.40 7.86
N ASP A 396 41.02 81.27 6.85
CA ASP A 396 39.96 81.20 5.85
C ASP A 396 40.10 79.94 4.98
N MET A 397 41.33 79.54 4.63
CA MET A 397 41.63 78.27 3.95
C MET A 397 41.26 77.05 4.82
N ILE A 398 41.61 77.05 6.10
CA ILE A 398 41.25 75.97 7.04
C ILE A 398 39.72 75.88 7.19
N ALA A 399 39.02 77.01 7.30
CA ALA A 399 37.55 77.05 7.35
C ALA A 399 36.91 76.56 6.04
N ALA A 400 37.50 76.88 4.88
CA ALA A 400 37.06 76.37 3.58
C ALA A 400 37.28 74.85 3.45
N LEU A 401 38.43 74.33 3.89
CA LEU A 401 38.72 72.89 3.91
C LEU A 401 37.79 72.13 4.87
N GLN A 402 37.47 72.70 6.03
CA GLN A 402 36.48 72.13 6.95
C GLN A 402 35.08 72.06 6.31
N LYS A 403 34.63 73.13 5.64
CA LYS A 403 33.34 73.15 4.90
C LYS A 403 33.32 72.15 3.73
N ALA A 404 34.41 72.05 2.95
CA ALA A 404 34.52 71.06 1.90
C ALA A 404 34.42 69.63 2.46
N LYS A 405 35.09 69.36 3.59
CA LYS A 405 35.05 68.05 4.27
C LYS A 405 33.66 67.72 4.86
N THR A 406 32.89 68.70 5.33
CA THR A 406 31.50 68.44 5.77
C THR A 406 30.58 68.15 4.59
N ILE A 407 30.74 68.85 3.45
CA ILE A 407 29.97 68.59 2.23
C ILE A 407 30.30 67.20 1.66
N GLU A 408 31.59 66.82 1.59
CA GLU A 408 32.01 65.48 1.16
C GLU A 408 31.41 64.38 2.06
N ASN A 409 31.44 64.55 3.38
CA ASN A 409 30.84 63.60 4.32
C ASN A 409 29.31 63.44 4.11
N LEU A 410 28.61 64.53 3.80
CA LEU A 410 27.17 64.50 3.50
C LEU A 410 26.88 63.81 2.15
N TYR A 411 27.66 64.12 1.11
CA TYR A 411 27.55 63.48 -0.20
C TYR A 411 27.82 61.96 -0.13
N GLN A 412 28.85 61.56 0.62
CA GLN A 412 29.16 60.16 0.90
C GLN A 412 28.08 59.45 1.72
N HIS A 413 27.34 60.17 2.57
CA HIS A 413 26.16 59.63 3.27
C HIS A 413 24.99 59.44 2.31
N GLU A 414 24.70 60.42 1.46
CA GLU A 414 23.63 60.34 0.46
C GLU A 414 23.85 59.22 -0.56
N ILE A 415 25.09 59.01 -1.04
CA ILE A 415 25.44 57.87 -1.90
C ILE A 415 25.13 56.54 -1.22
N ARG A 416 25.45 56.38 0.06
CA ARG A 416 25.16 55.15 0.81
C ARG A 416 23.67 54.92 0.96
N GLN A 417 22.91 55.96 1.30
CA GLN A 417 21.44 55.88 1.40
C GLN A 417 20.79 55.52 0.05
N ARG A 418 21.23 56.16 -1.04
CA ARG A 418 20.80 55.83 -2.41
C ARG A 418 21.09 54.37 -2.74
N LYS A 419 22.30 53.87 -2.47
CA LYS A 419 22.69 52.46 -2.72
C LYS A 419 21.84 51.48 -1.90
N THR A 420 21.62 51.74 -0.60
CA THR A 420 20.76 50.87 0.21
C THR A 420 19.30 50.87 -0.26
N MET A 421 18.80 52.02 -0.75
CA MET A 421 17.43 52.12 -1.28
C MET A 421 17.30 51.41 -2.65
N GLU A 422 18.31 51.50 -3.50
CA GLU A 422 18.40 50.76 -4.75
C GLU A 422 18.45 49.24 -4.50
N GLU A 423 19.24 48.79 -3.52
CA GLU A 423 19.30 47.40 -3.09
C GLU A 423 17.94 46.89 -2.55
N THR A 424 17.20 47.69 -1.77
CA THR A 424 15.85 47.30 -1.33
C THR A 424 14.83 47.31 -2.46
N LEU A 425 14.92 48.25 -3.41
CA LEU A 425 14.02 48.30 -4.58
C LEU A 425 14.24 47.11 -5.53
N VAL A 426 15.49 46.71 -5.78
CA VAL A 426 15.81 45.50 -6.57
C VAL A 426 15.27 44.25 -5.89
N ARG A 427 15.39 44.16 -4.55
CA ARG A 427 14.82 43.07 -3.77
C ARG A 427 13.30 43.00 -3.86
N GLN A 428 12.61 44.12 -3.63
CA GLN A 428 11.15 44.20 -3.75
C GLN A 428 10.66 43.89 -5.18
N ALA A 429 11.39 44.33 -6.21
CA ALA A 429 11.07 44.00 -7.60
C ALA A 429 11.18 42.48 -7.87
N HIS A 430 12.16 41.80 -7.28
CA HIS A 430 12.30 40.35 -7.39
C HIS A 430 11.18 39.61 -6.65
N GLU A 431 10.87 40.00 -5.41
CA GLU A 431 9.77 39.44 -4.60
C GLU A 431 8.41 39.64 -5.31
N ILE A 432 8.19 40.79 -5.96
CA ILE A 432 7.00 41.06 -6.79
C ILE A 432 6.95 40.15 -8.03
N GLU A 433 8.06 39.90 -8.72
CA GLU A 433 8.07 39.04 -9.90
C GLU A 433 7.88 37.56 -9.54
N GLU A 434 8.40 37.11 -8.40
CA GLU A 434 8.12 35.77 -7.87
C GLU A 434 6.62 35.61 -7.53
N MET A 435 6.03 36.57 -6.82
CA MET A 435 4.58 36.58 -6.54
C MET A 435 3.73 36.59 -7.82
N LYS A 436 4.17 37.29 -8.89
CA LYS A 436 3.51 37.20 -10.20
C LYS A 436 3.60 35.80 -10.79
N MET A 437 4.76 35.15 -10.78
CA MET A 437 4.91 33.79 -11.33
C MET A 437 4.00 32.80 -10.58
N GLN A 438 3.96 32.88 -9.25
CA GLN A 438 3.06 32.10 -8.41
C GLN A 438 1.58 32.36 -8.75
N HIS A 439 1.18 33.64 -8.90
CA HIS A 439 -0.18 34.00 -9.30
C HIS A 439 -0.55 33.48 -10.69
N HIS A 440 0.35 33.50 -11.67
CA HIS A 440 0.09 32.94 -13.01
C HIS A 440 -0.05 31.41 -12.97
N ALA A 441 0.77 30.71 -12.17
CA ALA A 441 0.63 29.26 -11.97
C ALA A 441 -0.74 28.91 -11.36
N ILE A 442 -1.12 29.56 -10.26
CA ILE A 442 -2.42 29.39 -9.60
C ILE A 442 -3.58 29.74 -10.55
N SER A 443 -3.44 30.79 -11.37
CA SER A 443 -4.45 31.18 -12.35
C SER A 443 -4.65 30.15 -13.47
N ASN A 444 -3.59 29.41 -13.83
CA ASN A 444 -3.66 28.33 -14.81
C ASN A 444 -4.29 27.08 -14.20
N GLU A 445 -3.86 26.66 -13.01
CA GLU A 445 -4.49 25.54 -12.28
C GLU A 445 -5.98 25.79 -12.02
N LEU A 446 -6.36 27.02 -11.69
CA LEU A 446 -7.76 27.45 -11.55
C LEU A 446 -8.53 27.48 -12.88
N HIS A 447 -7.85 27.55 -14.02
CA HIS A 447 -8.48 27.40 -15.34
C HIS A 447 -8.72 25.93 -15.65
N ASP A 448 -7.72 25.07 -15.49
CA ASP A 448 -7.81 23.61 -15.69
C ASP A 448 -8.91 22.98 -14.81
N VAL A 449 -8.97 23.39 -13.54
CA VAL A 449 -10.02 22.93 -12.59
C VAL A 449 -11.42 23.41 -13.00
N LYS A 450 -11.55 24.57 -13.65
CA LYS A 450 -12.84 25.05 -14.19
C LYS A 450 -13.26 24.25 -15.43
N GLU A 451 -12.34 23.91 -16.32
CA GLU A 451 -12.65 23.06 -17.48
C GLU A 451 -13.04 21.64 -17.04
N GLN A 452 -12.29 21.04 -16.11
CA GLN A 452 -12.63 19.73 -15.52
C GLN A 452 -13.98 19.76 -14.81
N LYS A 453 -14.29 20.83 -14.05
CA LYS A 453 -15.61 21.02 -13.44
C LYS A 453 -16.72 21.09 -14.49
N PHE A 454 -16.52 21.86 -15.56
CA PHE A 454 -17.52 22.03 -16.62
C PHE A 454 -17.79 20.71 -17.36
N ALA A 455 -16.75 19.93 -17.66
CA ALA A 455 -16.89 18.59 -18.25
C ALA A 455 -17.71 17.66 -17.34
N LEU A 456 -17.42 17.62 -16.04
CA LEU A 456 -18.17 16.82 -15.06
C LEU A 456 -19.63 17.30 -14.91
N GLU A 457 -19.89 18.61 -14.97
CA GLU A 457 -21.27 19.14 -14.98
C GLU A 457 -22.04 18.76 -16.26
N GLN A 458 -21.36 18.62 -17.40
CA GLN A 458 -21.95 18.06 -18.62
C GLN A 458 -22.24 16.55 -18.50
N GLU A 459 -21.28 15.74 -18.05
CA GLU A 459 -21.48 14.29 -17.82
C GLU A 459 -22.64 14.00 -16.86
N ILE A 460 -22.73 14.76 -15.75
CA ILE A 460 -23.85 14.64 -14.79
C ILE A 460 -25.19 14.99 -15.46
N THR A 461 -25.22 15.97 -16.35
CA THR A 461 -26.44 16.38 -17.07
C THR A 461 -26.87 15.33 -18.10
N GLU A 462 -25.92 14.72 -18.81
CA GLU A 462 -26.18 13.62 -19.76
C GLU A 462 -26.70 12.38 -19.03
N LEU A 463 -26.04 11.97 -17.93
CA LEU A 463 -26.49 10.87 -17.07
C LEU A 463 -27.88 11.11 -16.49
N ALA A 464 -28.21 12.35 -16.09
CA ALA A 464 -29.55 12.70 -15.61
C ALA A 464 -30.63 12.54 -16.69
N SER A 465 -30.33 12.85 -17.96
CA SER A 465 -31.25 12.57 -19.08
C SER A 465 -31.44 11.07 -19.27
N VAL A 466 -30.33 10.31 -19.34
CA VAL A 466 -30.37 8.86 -19.53
C VAL A 466 -31.15 8.16 -18.42
N ILE A 467 -31.01 8.59 -17.15
CA ILE A 467 -31.80 8.08 -16.02
C ILE A 467 -33.29 8.35 -16.23
N LYS A 468 -33.68 9.58 -16.60
CA LYS A 468 -35.08 9.94 -16.85
C LYS A 468 -35.69 9.10 -17.98
N ASP A 469 -34.95 8.87 -19.06
CA ASP A 469 -35.42 8.08 -20.19
C ASP A 469 -35.62 6.60 -19.79
N HIS A 470 -34.73 6.05 -18.95
CA HIS A 470 -34.92 4.72 -18.35
C HIS A 470 -36.08 4.67 -17.35
N GLU A 471 -36.36 5.74 -16.59
CA GLU A 471 -37.54 5.79 -15.71
C GLU A 471 -38.85 5.75 -16.51
N GLU A 472 -38.93 6.48 -17.63
CA GLU A 472 -40.08 6.44 -18.55
C GLU A 472 -40.24 5.06 -19.20
N GLU A 473 -39.14 4.42 -19.64
CA GLU A 473 -39.18 3.04 -20.16
C GLU A 473 -39.60 2.03 -19.07
N MET A 474 -39.11 2.17 -17.83
CA MET A 474 -39.49 1.31 -16.70
C MET A 474 -40.96 1.49 -16.28
N VAL A 475 -41.57 2.64 -16.54
CA VAL A 475 -43.03 2.83 -16.39
C VAL A 475 -43.78 2.11 -17.51
N ALA A 476 -43.33 2.20 -18.77
CA ALA A 476 -43.93 1.47 -19.89
C ALA A 476 -43.82 -0.05 -19.72
N ASN A 477 -42.65 -0.56 -19.35
CA ASN A 477 -42.40 -1.98 -19.09
C ASN A 477 -43.24 -2.50 -17.89
N ARG A 478 -43.45 -1.69 -16.85
CA ARG A 478 -44.36 -2.02 -15.74
C ARG A 478 -45.82 -2.13 -16.18
N HIS A 479 -46.27 -1.24 -17.08
CA HIS A 479 -47.61 -1.34 -17.65
C HIS A 479 -47.77 -2.60 -18.52
N HIS A 480 -46.77 -2.91 -19.36
CA HIS A 480 -46.77 -4.12 -20.19
C HIS A 480 -46.76 -5.40 -19.35
N LEU A 481 -45.98 -5.43 -18.25
CA LEU A 481 -45.99 -6.53 -17.27
C LEU A 481 -47.39 -6.75 -16.68
N HIS A 482 -48.12 -5.68 -16.35
CA HIS A 482 -49.46 -5.78 -15.77
C HIS A 482 -50.50 -6.30 -16.78
N VAL A 483 -50.39 -5.92 -18.06
CA VAL A 483 -51.19 -6.51 -19.14
C VAL A 483 -50.89 -8.01 -19.27
N LEU A 484 -49.61 -8.39 -19.35
CA LEU A 484 -49.20 -9.80 -19.43
C LEU A 484 -49.60 -10.63 -18.19
N GLN A 485 -49.64 -10.03 -17.00
CA GLN A 485 -50.20 -10.66 -15.79
C GLN A 485 -51.70 -10.93 -15.96
N THR A 486 -52.46 -9.94 -16.42
CA THR A 486 -53.92 -10.07 -16.63
C THR A 486 -54.23 -11.11 -17.71
N ASP A 487 -53.47 -11.14 -18.80
CA ASP A 487 -53.61 -12.16 -19.86
C ASP A 487 -53.21 -13.56 -19.36
N ASN A 488 -52.20 -13.68 -18.50
CA ASN A 488 -51.79 -14.96 -17.90
C ASN A 488 -52.83 -15.46 -16.88
N GLU A 489 -53.40 -14.59 -16.04
CA GLU A 489 -54.53 -14.93 -15.16
C GLU A 489 -55.74 -15.42 -15.96
N LYS A 490 -56.05 -14.77 -17.09
CA LYS A 490 -57.12 -15.18 -18.01
C LYS A 490 -56.82 -16.53 -18.69
N LEU A 491 -55.59 -16.73 -19.17
CA LEU A 491 -55.15 -18.00 -19.76
C LEU A 491 -55.11 -19.14 -18.73
N GLN A 492 -54.83 -18.85 -17.45
CA GLN A 492 -54.95 -19.82 -16.36
C GLN A 492 -56.41 -20.18 -16.09
N GLN A 493 -57.34 -19.22 -16.10
CA GLN A 493 -58.77 -19.51 -15.99
C GLN A 493 -59.29 -20.33 -17.19
N GLU A 494 -58.87 -20.01 -18.41
CA GLU A 494 -59.19 -20.77 -19.63
C GLU A 494 -58.59 -22.19 -19.58
N ARG A 495 -57.34 -22.33 -19.13
CA ARG A 495 -56.69 -23.64 -18.89
C ARG A 495 -57.44 -24.45 -17.85
N ASP A 496 -57.79 -23.86 -16.71
CA ASP A 496 -58.39 -24.59 -15.58
C ASP A 496 -59.84 -24.98 -15.88
N ALA A 497 -60.57 -24.17 -16.65
CA ALA A 497 -61.84 -24.57 -17.24
C ALA A 497 -61.67 -25.75 -18.23
N ALA A 498 -60.68 -25.68 -19.12
CA ALA A 498 -60.39 -26.76 -20.08
C ALA A 498 -59.89 -28.05 -19.40
N VAL A 499 -59.16 -27.95 -18.29
CA VAL A 499 -58.76 -29.10 -17.46
C VAL A 499 -59.96 -29.69 -16.73
N ALA A 500 -60.85 -28.88 -16.16
CA ALA A 500 -62.09 -29.36 -15.55
C ALA A 500 -63.01 -30.06 -16.58
N GLU A 501 -63.09 -29.55 -17.80
CA GLU A 501 -63.80 -30.22 -18.90
C GLU A 501 -63.09 -31.51 -19.33
N ALA A 502 -61.76 -31.50 -19.49
CA ALA A 502 -60.97 -32.67 -19.85
C ALA A 502 -61.04 -33.80 -18.80
N ASP A 503 -61.04 -33.47 -17.51
CA ASP A 503 -61.18 -34.44 -16.44
C ASP A 503 -62.64 -34.94 -16.30
N ALA A 504 -63.65 -34.11 -16.56
CA ALA A 504 -65.04 -34.54 -16.72
C ALA A 504 -65.28 -35.43 -17.96
N LEU A 505 -64.41 -35.35 -18.96
CA LEU A 505 -64.37 -36.26 -20.12
C LEU A 505 -63.55 -37.53 -19.83
N ARG A 506 -62.47 -37.45 -19.04
CA ARG A 506 -61.68 -38.62 -18.57
C ARG A 506 -62.49 -39.52 -17.64
N GLN A 507 -63.26 -38.96 -16.71
CA GLN A 507 -64.21 -39.72 -15.86
C GLN A 507 -65.28 -40.48 -16.67
N LYS A 508 -65.45 -40.18 -17.97
CA LYS A 508 -66.35 -40.91 -18.88
C LYS A 508 -65.63 -41.93 -19.77
N ASN A 509 -64.30 -42.04 -19.71
CA ASN A 509 -63.53 -42.77 -20.71
C ASN A 509 -62.25 -43.42 -20.15
N ASP A 510 -62.37 -44.13 -19.01
CA ASP A 510 -61.28 -44.93 -18.44
C ASP A 510 -60.93 -46.16 -19.30
N GLN A 511 -60.07 -45.96 -20.31
CA GLN A 511 -59.27 -47.05 -20.89
C GLN A 511 -58.04 -46.58 -21.68
N LYS A 512 -56.90 -47.22 -21.37
CA LYS A 512 -55.60 -47.25 -22.10
C LYS A 512 -54.61 -46.07 -21.91
N ILE A 513 -53.70 -46.28 -20.95
CA ILE A 513 -52.22 -46.29 -21.09
C ILE A 513 -51.59 -45.38 -22.19
N PRO A 514 -50.77 -44.39 -21.81
CA PRO A 514 -49.75 -43.77 -22.66
C PRO A 514 -48.42 -44.55 -22.65
N MET A 515 -47.70 -44.59 -23.78
CA MET A 515 -46.28 -44.99 -23.84
C MET A 515 -45.35 -43.78 -23.64
N PRO A 516 -44.15 -43.97 -23.06
CA PRO A 516 -43.13 -42.92 -23.01
C PRO A 516 -42.36 -42.80 -24.34
N LEU A 517 -41.92 -41.57 -24.64
CA LEU A 517 -40.95 -41.22 -25.69
C LEU A 517 -39.71 -40.56 -25.03
N PRO A 518 -38.58 -40.38 -25.74
CA PRO A 518 -37.26 -40.64 -25.15
C PRO A 518 -36.75 -39.55 -24.19
N ALA A 519 -35.85 -39.97 -23.31
CA ALA A 519 -35.30 -39.14 -22.24
C ALA A 519 -34.28 -38.12 -22.76
N GLU A 520 -34.61 -36.84 -22.62
CA GLU A 520 -33.60 -35.82 -22.30
C GLU A 520 -33.18 -35.99 -20.82
N THR A 521 -31.98 -35.52 -20.46
CA THR A 521 -31.41 -35.76 -19.12
C THR A 521 -32.09 -34.94 -18.02
N LEU A 522 -33.13 -35.52 -17.44
CA LEU A 522 -33.98 -34.93 -16.39
C LEU A 522 -33.20 -34.64 -15.09
N THR A 523 -32.70 -33.41 -14.98
CA THR A 523 -32.58 -32.72 -13.68
C THR A 523 -34.01 -32.45 -13.18
N THR A 524 -34.35 -32.85 -11.95
CA THR A 524 -35.74 -32.72 -11.46
C THR A 524 -36.14 -31.25 -11.39
N GLU A 525 -37.25 -30.88 -12.03
CA GLU A 525 -37.81 -29.53 -11.90
C GLU A 525 -38.70 -29.45 -10.64
N PHE A 526 -38.50 -28.38 -9.87
CA PHE A 526 -39.24 -28.04 -8.66
C PHE A 526 -39.92 -26.68 -8.86
N SER A 527 -41.16 -26.52 -8.39
CA SER A 527 -41.81 -25.21 -8.37
C SER A 527 -41.34 -24.38 -7.18
N TYR A 528 -41.42 -23.05 -7.29
CA TYR A 528 -41.09 -22.13 -6.21
C TYR A 528 -41.86 -22.48 -4.91
N PHE A 529 -43.16 -22.78 -5.03
CA PHE A 529 -44.02 -23.14 -3.89
C PHE A 529 -43.61 -24.43 -3.16
N GLU A 530 -42.99 -25.40 -3.86
CA GLU A 530 -42.46 -26.60 -3.20
C GLU A 530 -41.22 -26.27 -2.35
N LEU A 531 -40.34 -25.40 -2.87
CA LEU A 531 -39.11 -24.97 -2.18
C LEU A 531 -39.40 -23.97 -1.05
N GLU A 532 -40.38 -23.08 -1.22
CA GLU A 532 -40.84 -22.15 -0.18
C GLU A 532 -41.40 -22.91 1.03
N GLN A 533 -42.24 -23.93 0.81
CA GLN A 533 -42.72 -24.80 1.89
C GLN A 533 -41.57 -25.58 2.55
N ALA A 534 -40.69 -26.19 1.74
CA ALA A 534 -39.55 -26.96 2.24
C ALA A 534 -38.57 -26.14 3.11
N THR A 535 -38.52 -24.81 2.90
CA THR A 535 -37.68 -23.85 3.64
C THR A 535 -38.46 -22.97 4.64
N GLN A 536 -39.75 -23.24 4.85
CA GLN A 536 -40.65 -22.48 5.73
C GLN A 536 -40.67 -20.96 5.41
N GLY A 537 -40.73 -20.61 4.13
CA GLY A 537 -40.64 -19.23 3.63
C GLY A 537 -39.22 -18.67 3.63
N PHE A 538 -38.23 -19.48 3.21
CA PHE A 538 -36.80 -19.13 3.22
C PHE A 538 -36.34 -18.60 4.60
N ASN A 539 -36.74 -19.31 5.66
CA ASN A 539 -36.54 -18.88 7.03
C ASN A 539 -35.05 -18.76 7.38
N GLU A 540 -34.60 -17.61 7.85
CA GLU A 540 -33.19 -17.39 8.22
C GLU A 540 -32.66 -18.36 9.29
N ARG A 541 -33.53 -19.00 10.10
CA ARG A 541 -33.13 -20.08 11.03
C ARG A 541 -32.74 -21.38 10.34
N LEU A 542 -33.14 -21.57 9.09
CA LEU A 542 -32.78 -22.69 8.22
C LEU A 542 -31.65 -22.32 7.25
N LYS A 543 -31.16 -21.08 7.24
CA LYS A 543 -30.00 -20.65 6.46
C LYS A 543 -28.75 -21.36 6.99
N ILE A 544 -28.05 -22.07 6.11
CA ILE A 544 -26.82 -22.82 6.40
C ILE A 544 -25.57 -22.23 5.74
N GLY A 545 -25.74 -21.24 4.87
CA GLY A 545 -24.64 -20.51 4.26
C GLY A 545 -25.10 -19.28 3.49
N GLU A 546 -24.19 -18.34 3.29
CA GLU A 546 -24.39 -17.11 2.52
C GLU A 546 -23.06 -16.74 1.86
N GLY A 547 -23.10 -16.32 0.59
CA GLY A 547 -21.90 -15.97 -0.16
C GLY A 547 -22.21 -15.14 -1.39
N GLY A 548 -21.19 -14.76 -2.16
CA GLY A 548 -21.32 -13.89 -3.33
C GLY A 548 -22.22 -14.43 -4.46
N PHE A 549 -22.65 -15.68 -4.37
CA PHE A 549 -23.55 -16.34 -5.33
C PHE A 549 -25.00 -16.46 -4.83
N GLY A 550 -25.27 -16.25 -3.53
CA GLY A 550 -26.61 -16.34 -2.94
C GLY A 550 -26.65 -16.94 -1.53
N SER A 551 -27.87 -17.25 -1.08
CA SER A 551 -28.16 -17.85 0.23
C SER A 551 -28.46 -19.35 0.09
N VAL A 552 -27.98 -20.16 1.03
CA VAL A 552 -28.27 -21.61 1.06
C VAL A 552 -29.09 -21.94 2.30
N TYR A 553 -30.24 -22.59 2.09
CA TYR A 553 -31.16 -23.01 3.15
C TYR A 553 -31.24 -24.54 3.23
N LYS A 554 -31.35 -25.07 4.44
CA LYS A 554 -31.67 -26.47 4.69
C LYS A 554 -33.17 -26.67 4.57
N GLY A 555 -33.60 -27.49 3.61
CA GLY A 555 -35.00 -27.84 3.41
C GLY A 555 -35.30 -29.32 3.62
N PHE A 556 -36.58 -29.64 3.77
CA PHE A 556 -37.09 -31.02 3.74
C PHE A 556 -38.07 -31.16 2.57
N LEU A 557 -37.69 -31.93 1.56
CA LEU A 557 -38.29 -31.94 0.24
C LEU A 557 -38.47 -33.39 -0.22
N ARG A 558 -39.71 -33.81 -0.53
CA ARG A 558 -40.06 -35.18 -0.92
C ARG A 558 -39.40 -36.26 -0.04
N ASN A 559 -39.60 -36.13 1.29
CA ASN A 559 -39.02 -36.97 2.35
C ASN A 559 -37.47 -36.99 2.44
N THR A 560 -36.77 -36.12 1.71
CA THR A 560 -35.31 -36.02 1.67
C THR A 560 -34.86 -34.70 2.31
N THR A 561 -33.76 -34.71 3.08
CA THR A 561 -33.13 -33.45 3.54
C THR A 561 -32.23 -32.91 2.44
N ALA A 562 -32.44 -31.67 2.02
CA ALA A 562 -31.75 -31.04 0.90
C ALA A 562 -31.13 -29.70 1.28
N ALA A 563 -30.10 -29.30 0.54
CA ALA A 563 -29.58 -27.93 0.55
C ALA A 563 -30.13 -27.17 -0.66
N ILE A 564 -30.80 -26.04 -0.42
CA ILE A 564 -31.50 -25.23 -1.43
C ILE A 564 -30.76 -23.88 -1.56
N LYS A 565 -30.00 -23.72 -2.64
CA LYS A 565 -29.23 -22.51 -2.99
C LYS A 565 -30.14 -21.57 -3.78
N LEU A 566 -30.58 -20.48 -3.14
CA LEU A 566 -31.33 -19.39 -3.76
C LEU A 566 -30.33 -18.36 -4.31
N LEU A 567 -30.21 -18.29 -5.64
CA LEU A 567 -29.35 -17.32 -6.33
C LEU A 567 -30.10 -15.98 -6.47
N ASN A 568 -29.38 -14.85 -6.49
CA ASN A 568 -30.02 -13.53 -6.55
C ASN A 568 -30.65 -13.26 -7.95
N PRO A 569 -31.99 -13.20 -8.10
CA PRO A 569 -32.65 -13.05 -9.40
C PRO A 569 -32.44 -11.68 -10.05
N GLN A 570 -32.11 -10.65 -9.25
CA GLN A 570 -31.86 -9.29 -9.73
C GLN A 570 -30.43 -9.12 -10.28
N SER A 571 -29.60 -10.18 -10.23
CA SER A 571 -28.24 -10.17 -10.73
C SER A 571 -28.13 -10.94 -12.07
N MET A 572 -27.68 -10.25 -13.12
CA MET A 572 -27.31 -10.90 -14.40
C MET A 572 -26.23 -11.99 -14.20
N GLN A 573 -25.44 -11.85 -13.14
CA GLN A 573 -24.46 -12.83 -12.69
C GLN A 573 -25.12 -14.13 -12.21
N GLY A 574 -26.10 -14.08 -11.30
CA GLY A 574 -26.76 -15.25 -10.73
C GLY A 574 -27.47 -16.11 -11.78
N GLN A 575 -28.11 -15.50 -12.78
CA GLN A 575 -28.71 -16.24 -13.90
C GLN A 575 -27.65 -16.95 -14.78
N SER A 576 -26.51 -16.33 -15.03
CA SER A 576 -25.40 -16.98 -15.76
C SER A 576 -24.83 -18.16 -14.97
N GLU A 577 -24.74 -18.03 -13.65
CA GLU A 577 -24.18 -19.05 -12.76
C GLU A 577 -25.17 -20.22 -12.56
N PHE A 578 -26.48 -19.94 -12.47
CA PHE A 578 -27.56 -20.95 -12.52
C PHE A 578 -27.44 -21.84 -13.77
N ASN A 579 -27.41 -21.22 -14.95
CA ASN A 579 -27.37 -21.94 -16.23
C ASN A 579 -26.07 -22.75 -16.35
N GLN A 580 -24.94 -22.21 -15.91
CA GLN A 580 -23.64 -22.89 -15.94
C GLN A 580 -23.59 -24.11 -15.00
N GLU A 581 -24.15 -24.00 -13.79
CA GLU A 581 -24.16 -25.05 -12.77
C GLU A 581 -25.12 -26.20 -13.16
N VAL A 582 -26.30 -25.89 -13.69
CA VAL A 582 -27.23 -26.90 -14.28
C VAL A 582 -26.60 -27.59 -15.49
N ALA A 583 -25.97 -26.84 -16.40
CA ALA A 583 -25.36 -27.39 -17.60
C ALA A 583 -24.16 -28.32 -17.31
N VAL A 584 -23.43 -28.10 -16.22
CA VAL A 584 -22.32 -28.98 -15.80
C VAL A 584 -22.85 -30.17 -14.99
N LEU A 585 -23.56 -29.94 -13.89
CA LEU A 585 -23.99 -31.03 -12.98
C LEU A 585 -25.11 -31.91 -13.55
N GLY A 586 -25.84 -31.43 -14.57
CA GLY A 586 -26.74 -32.28 -15.36
C GLY A 586 -26.00 -33.28 -16.27
N ARG A 587 -24.71 -33.04 -16.57
CA ARG A 587 -23.88 -33.84 -17.49
C ARG A 587 -22.81 -34.69 -16.78
N VAL A 588 -22.37 -34.33 -15.57
CA VAL A 588 -21.29 -35.01 -14.84
C VAL A 588 -21.75 -35.56 -13.48
N ARG A 589 -21.30 -36.78 -13.13
CA ARG A 589 -21.54 -37.41 -11.81
C ARG A 589 -20.30 -38.19 -11.38
N HIS A 590 -19.84 -37.98 -10.14
CA HIS A 590 -18.68 -38.64 -9.53
C HIS A 590 -18.82 -38.53 -7.99
N PRO A 591 -18.40 -39.52 -7.19
CA PRO A 591 -18.68 -39.59 -5.75
C PRO A 591 -18.23 -38.35 -4.95
N ASN A 592 -17.08 -37.78 -5.31
CA ASN A 592 -16.51 -36.58 -4.68
C ASN A 592 -16.93 -35.26 -5.37
N LEU A 593 -18.07 -35.23 -6.07
CA LEU A 593 -18.78 -34.01 -6.45
C LEU A 593 -20.09 -33.93 -5.67
N VAL A 594 -20.64 -32.72 -5.49
CA VAL A 594 -21.97 -32.51 -4.93
C VAL A 594 -23.05 -32.87 -5.95
N THR A 595 -24.02 -33.68 -5.56
CA THR A 595 -25.13 -34.14 -6.40
C THR A 595 -26.20 -33.07 -6.50
N LEU A 596 -26.44 -32.55 -7.71
CA LEU A 596 -27.64 -31.79 -8.04
C LEU A 596 -28.85 -32.74 -8.11
N ILE A 597 -29.80 -32.58 -7.19
CA ILE A 597 -31.08 -33.30 -7.16
C ILE A 597 -32.05 -32.69 -8.18
N GLY A 598 -32.07 -31.36 -8.27
CA GLY A 598 -32.96 -30.63 -9.15
C GLY A 598 -32.78 -29.11 -9.12
N ALA A 599 -33.66 -28.40 -9.82
CA ALA A 599 -33.63 -26.95 -9.94
C ALA A 599 -35.04 -26.36 -10.06
N CYS A 600 -35.19 -25.09 -9.71
CA CYS A 600 -36.38 -24.29 -9.97
C CYS A 600 -35.98 -23.09 -10.84
N ARG A 601 -36.48 -23.06 -12.09
CA ARG A 601 -36.18 -21.97 -13.04
C ARG A 601 -36.91 -20.68 -12.70
N GLU A 602 -38.07 -20.77 -12.05
CA GLU A 602 -38.93 -19.63 -11.69
C GLU A 602 -38.24 -18.64 -10.75
N ALA A 603 -37.37 -19.14 -9.85
CA ALA A 603 -36.68 -18.36 -8.83
C ALA A 603 -35.16 -18.57 -8.80
N PHE A 604 -34.59 -19.22 -9.83
CA PHE A 604 -33.16 -19.57 -9.93
C PHE A 604 -32.61 -20.35 -8.70
N CYS A 605 -33.42 -21.27 -8.14
CA CYS A 605 -33.01 -22.12 -7.02
C CYS A 605 -32.37 -23.42 -7.50
N LEU A 606 -31.30 -23.86 -6.83
CA LEU A 606 -30.64 -25.15 -7.08
C LEU A 606 -30.73 -26.04 -5.83
N VAL A 607 -31.05 -27.32 -6.03
CA VAL A 607 -31.36 -28.27 -4.95
C VAL A 607 -30.33 -29.40 -4.94
N TYR A 608 -29.63 -29.57 -3.82
CA TYR A 608 -28.52 -30.51 -3.64
C TYR A 608 -28.75 -31.49 -2.49
N GLU A 609 -27.95 -32.55 -2.46
CA GLU A 609 -27.77 -33.36 -1.25
C GLU A 609 -27.34 -32.49 -0.05
N PHE A 610 -27.94 -32.70 1.13
CA PHE A 610 -27.55 -31.99 2.35
C PHE A 610 -26.32 -32.66 3.00
N LEU A 611 -25.23 -31.92 3.10
CA LEU A 611 -23.95 -32.40 3.64
C LEU A 611 -23.75 -31.88 5.08
N PRO A 612 -23.87 -32.73 6.11
CA PRO A 612 -24.08 -32.30 7.49
C PRO A 612 -22.83 -31.75 8.19
N ASN A 613 -21.63 -32.02 7.69
CA ASN A 613 -20.38 -31.55 8.29
C ASN A 613 -19.89 -30.20 7.73
N GLY A 614 -20.69 -29.51 6.92
CA GLY A 614 -20.39 -28.17 6.41
C GLY A 614 -19.25 -28.16 5.39
N SER A 615 -18.55 -27.03 5.28
CA SER A 615 -17.39 -26.89 4.39
C SER A 615 -16.06 -27.23 5.08
N LEU A 616 -15.03 -27.49 4.28
CA LEU A 616 -13.67 -27.68 4.75
C LEU A 616 -13.10 -26.41 5.41
N GLU A 617 -13.62 -25.22 5.04
CA GLU A 617 -13.30 -23.96 5.73
C GLU A 617 -13.81 -23.99 7.18
N ASP A 618 -15.08 -24.33 7.38
CA ASP A 618 -15.70 -24.45 8.71
C ASP A 618 -14.98 -25.48 9.58
N ARG A 619 -14.56 -26.60 8.97
CA ARG A 619 -13.91 -27.73 9.66
C ARG A 619 -12.43 -27.51 9.93
N LEU A 620 -11.75 -26.65 9.17
CA LEU A 620 -10.42 -26.11 9.52
C LEU A 620 -10.54 -25.06 10.64
N ALA A 621 -11.58 -24.22 10.61
CA ALA A 621 -11.89 -23.26 11.67
C ALA A 621 -12.44 -23.89 12.97
N CYS A 622 -12.69 -25.22 12.98
CA CYS A 622 -13.34 -25.95 14.07
C CYS A 622 -14.70 -25.33 14.51
N ALA A 623 -15.43 -24.76 13.54
CA ALA A 623 -16.70 -24.09 13.76
C ALA A 623 -17.72 -25.00 14.46
N GLY A 624 -18.59 -24.41 15.29
CA GLY A 624 -19.56 -25.16 16.10
C GLY A 624 -18.93 -26.07 17.17
N ASN A 625 -17.67 -25.81 17.56
CA ASN A 625 -16.85 -26.70 18.41
C ASN A 625 -16.65 -28.10 17.81
N THR A 626 -16.65 -28.23 16.48
CA THR A 626 -16.36 -29.51 15.81
C THR A 626 -14.88 -29.89 16.02
N PRO A 627 -14.55 -31.18 16.24
CA PRO A 627 -13.19 -31.59 16.54
C PRO A 627 -12.24 -31.34 15.36
N PRO A 628 -10.95 -31.06 15.58
CA PRO A 628 -9.97 -30.89 14.49
C PRO A 628 -9.95 -32.09 13.53
N LEU A 629 -9.77 -31.82 12.23
CA LEU A 629 -9.54 -32.88 11.25
C LEU A 629 -8.16 -33.50 11.47
N THR A 630 -8.09 -34.82 11.64
CA THR A 630 -6.83 -35.55 11.81
C THR A 630 -6.03 -35.60 10.50
N TRP A 631 -4.71 -35.85 10.57
CA TRP A 631 -3.87 -35.93 9.39
C TRP A 631 -4.34 -37.00 8.38
N GLN A 632 -4.92 -38.12 8.85
CA GLN A 632 -5.50 -39.14 7.96
C GLN A 632 -6.69 -38.59 7.17
N ALA A 633 -7.63 -37.91 7.86
CA ALA A 633 -8.78 -37.29 7.22
C ALA A 633 -8.35 -36.22 6.20
N ARG A 634 -7.36 -35.39 6.55
CA ARG A 634 -6.79 -34.39 5.63
C ARG A 634 -6.11 -35.02 4.41
N THR A 635 -5.36 -36.11 4.59
CA THR A 635 -4.73 -36.86 3.49
C THR A 635 -5.78 -37.49 2.56
N ARG A 636 -6.86 -38.04 3.13
CA ARG A 636 -8.01 -38.57 2.39
C ARG A 636 -8.70 -37.49 1.55
N ILE A 637 -8.96 -36.32 2.13
CA ILE A 637 -9.58 -35.18 1.42
C ILE A 637 -8.73 -34.74 0.21
N ILE A 638 -7.39 -34.78 0.33
CA ILE A 638 -6.50 -34.48 -0.81
C ILE A 638 -6.68 -35.52 -1.93
N LEU A 639 -6.76 -36.82 -1.62
CA LEU A 639 -7.00 -37.87 -2.62
C LEU A 639 -8.35 -37.69 -3.33
N GLU A 640 -9.41 -37.46 -2.56
CA GLU A 640 -10.77 -37.29 -3.05
C GLU A 640 -10.90 -36.07 -3.98
N MET A 641 -10.20 -34.97 -3.67
CA MET A 641 -10.10 -33.80 -4.55
C MET A 641 -9.23 -34.06 -5.79
N CYS A 642 -8.15 -34.84 -5.69
CA CYS A 642 -7.40 -35.29 -6.88
C CYS A 642 -8.30 -36.12 -7.81
N SER A 643 -9.16 -36.99 -7.27
CA SER A 643 -10.12 -37.80 -8.04
C SER A 643 -11.15 -36.91 -8.75
N ALA A 644 -11.79 -36.01 -7.99
CA ALA A 644 -12.78 -35.07 -8.49
C ALA A 644 -12.24 -34.21 -9.65
N LEU A 645 -11.07 -33.59 -9.48
CA LEU A 645 -10.46 -32.73 -10.49
C LEU A 645 -9.98 -33.53 -11.71
N THR A 646 -9.39 -34.71 -11.52
CA THR A 646 -8.98 -35.58 -12.63
C THR A 646 -10.16 -35.95 -13.53
N PHE A 647 -11.30 -36.31 -12.92
CA PHE A 647 -12.54 -36.61 -13.62
C PHE A 647 -13.14 -35.39 -14.35
N LEU A 648 -13.14 -34.21 -13.71
CA LEU A 648 -13.60 -32.97 -14.35
C LEU A 648 -12.70 -32.60 -15.55
N HIS A 649 -11.39 -32.67 -15.39
CA HIS A 649 -10.41 -32.33 -16.43
C HIS A 649 -10.46 -33.31 -17.60
N SER A 650 -10.71 -34.61 -17.37
CA SER A 650 -10.96 -35.57 -18.45
C SER A 650 -12.26 -35.23 -19.20
N SER A 651 -13.28 -34.77 -18.47
CA SER A 651 -14.58 -34.30 -19.00
C SER A 651 -14.54 -32.88 -19.60
N GLN A 652 -13.35 -32.31 -19.78
CA GLN A 652 -13.11 -30.95 -20.29
C GLN A 652 -13.69 -29.82 -19.43
N VAL A 653 -14.07 -30.07 -18.18
CA VAL A 653 -14.50 -29.04 -17.22
C VAL A 653 -13.29 -28.53 -16.43
N VAL A 654 -13.17 -27.22 -16.24
CA VAL A 654 -12.26 -26.59 -15.27
C VAL A 654 -13.10 -25.87 -14.21
N HIS A 655 -12.70 -26.00 -12.95
CA HIS A 655 -13.49 -25.52 -11.81
C HIS A 655 -13.41 -24.00 -11.60
N GLY A 656 -12.20 -23.44 -11.59
CA GLY A 656 -11.95 -22.00 -11.52
C GLY A 656 -12.03 -21.36 -10.13
N ASP A 657 -12.94 -21.80 -9.24
CA ASP A 657 -13.02 -21.34 -7.84
C ASP A 657 -12.85 -22.49 -6.82
N LEU A 658 -11.77 -23.26 -6.98
CA LEU A 658 -11.43 -24.32 -6.02
C LEU A 658 -10.87 -23.70 -4.72
N LYS A 659 -11.61 -23.84 -3.62
CA LYS A 659 -11.26 -23.31 -2.29
C LYS A 659 -11.88 -24.20 -1.19
N PRO A 660 -11.38 -24.19 0.06
CA PRO A 660 -11.95 -25.03 1.14
C PRO A 660 -13.45 -24.78 1.40
N GLY A 661 -13.93 -23.53 1.25
CA GLY A 661 -15.35 -23.22 1.35
C GLY A 661 -16.25 -23.93 0.32
N ASN A 662 -15.69 -24.34 -0.83
CA ASN A 662 -16.41 -25.07 -1.89
C ASN A 662 -16.19 -26.60 -1.82
N ILE A 663 -15.47 -27.09 -0.80
CA ILE A 663 -15.28 -28.51 -0.52
C ILE A 663 -16.15 -28.86 0.69
N LEU A 664 -17.26 -29.55 0.46
CA LEU A 664 -18.23 -29.91 1.50
C LEU A 664 -18.00 -31.33 2.02
N LEU A 665 -18.33 -31.60 3.28
CA LEU A 665 -18.12 -32.91 3.91
C LEU A 665 -19.45 -33.62 4.24
N ASP A 666 -19.57 -34.89 3.84
CA ASP A 666 -20.71 -35.75 4.20
C ASP A 666 -20.66 -36.20 5.69
N GLY A 667 -21.61 -37.03 6.12
CA GLY A 667 -21.66 -37.57 7.48
C GLY A 667 -20.45 -38.40 7.90
N ASN A 668 -19.72 -38.98 6.94
CA ASN A 668 -18.54 -39.82 7.12
C ASN A 668 -17.22 -39.09 6.84
N LEU A 669 -17.27 -37.75 6.70
CA LEU A 669 -16.16 -36.89 6.27
C LEU A 669 -15.61 -37.21 4.86
N VAL A 670 -16.42 -37.84 4.00
CA VAL A 670 -16.18 -37.90 2.55
C VAL A 670 -16.30 -36.49 2.00
N SER A 671 -15.29 -36.03 1.26
CA SER A 671 -15.29 -34.71 0.65
C SER A 671 -15.95 -34.70 -0.74
N LYS A 672 -16.71 -33.63 -1.00
CA LYS A 672 -17.48 -33.38 -2.23
C LYS A 672 -17.26 -31.94 -2.70
N LEU A 673 -16.76 -31.78 -3.91
CA LEU A 673 -16.57 -30.48 -4.56
C LEU A 673 -17.93 -29.93 -5.05
N GLY A 674 -18.27 -28.71 -4.67
CA GLY A 674 -19.48 -27.98 -5.02
C GLY A 674 -19.20 -26.61 -5.65
N ASP A 675 -20.28 -25.89 -5.98
CA ASP A 675 -20.25 -24.49 -6.46
C ASP A 675 -19.65 -24.30 -7.88
N PHE A 676 -20.33 -24.89 -8.86
CA PHE A 676 -19.91 -24.95 -10.27
C PHE A 676 -20.33 -23.70 -11.09
N GLY A 677 -20.90 -22.67 -10.45
CA GLY A 677 -21.44 -21.49 -11.15
C GLY A 677 -20.44 -20.78 -12.07
N ILE A 678 -19.15 -20.76 -11.72
CA ILE A 678 -18.11 -20.15 -12.58
C ILE A 678 -17.27 -21.14 -13.40
N CYS A 679 -17.62 -22.44 -13.39
CA CYS A 679 -16.93 -23.48 -14.16
C CYS A 679 -16.92 -23.18 -15.67
N ARG A 680 -15.99 -23.82 -16.40
CA ARG A 680 -15.88 -23.66 -17.86
C ARG A 680 -15.70 -24.99 -18.59
N LEU A 681 -16.50 -25.18 -19.63
CA LEU A 681 -16.42 -26.30 -20.58
C LEU A 681 -15.43 -25.96 -21.70
N LEU A 682 -14.29 -26.66 -21.74
CA LEU A 682 -13.21 -26.47 -22.70
C LEU A 682 -13.46 -27.19 -24.03
N GLY A 683 -14.61 -26.91 -24.64
CA GLY A 683 -15.01 -27.48 -25.94
C GLY A 683 -16.10 -26.69 -26.69
N GLU A 684 -16.98 -25.98 -25.98
CA GLU A 684 -18.08 -25.21 -26.56
C GLU A 684 -17.63 -23.78 -26.91
N SER A 685 -16.93 -23.63 -28.04
CA SER A 685 -16.50 -22.32 -28.56
C SER A 685 -17.68 -21.57 -29.19
N ASN A 686 -18.42 -20.81 -28.37
CA ASN A 686 -19.49 -19.94 -28.86
C ASN A 686 -18.99 -18.95 -29.92
N THR A 687 -19.71 -18.89 -31.03
CA THR A 687 -19.37 -18.07 -32.21
C THR A 687 -19.62 -16.60 -31.97
N ALA A 688 -18.54 -15.81 -31.80
CA ALA A 688 -18.55 -14.36 -31.95
C ALA A 688 -17.24 -13.91 -32.62
N MET A 689 -17.33 -12.95 -33.55
CA MET A 689 -16.31 -12.52 -34.51
C MET A 689 -14.83 -12.59 -34.06
N SER A 690 -14.04 -13.41 -34.75
CA SER A 690 -12.91 -12.87 -35.54
C SER A 690 -12.50 -13.79 -36.69
N ASN A 691 -12.33 -13.17 -37.85
CA ASN A 691 -11.78 -13.67 -39.10
C ASN A 691 -10.42 -14.38 -38.94
N ALA A 692 -10.26 -15.51 -39.64
CA ALA A 692 -9.11 -16.41 -39.46
C ALA A 692 -7.83 -15.96 -40.18
N THR A 693 -6.67 -16.22 -39.56
CA THR A 693 -5.47 -16.65 -40.32
C THR A 693 -4.54 -17.54 -39.48
N THR A 694 -4.32 -18.76 -39.96
CA THR A 694 -3.15 -19.64 -39.74
C THR A 694 -2.39 -19.59 -38.40
N ARG A 695 -2.60 -20.60 -37.55
CA ARG A 695 -1.51 -21.37 -36.90
C ARG A 695 -1.99 -22.65 -36.20
N ALA A 696 -1.80 -23.79 -36.86
CA ALA A 696 -2.01 -25.11 -36.27
C ALA A 696 -0.72 -25.58 -35.55
N ILE A 697 -0.55 -25.21 -34.28
CA ILE A 697 0.51 -25.76 -33.40
C ILE A 697 -0.08 -25.99 -32.00
N THR A 698 -0.22 -27.26 -31.61
CA THR A 698 -0.55 -27.79 -30.27
C THR A 698 -1.81 -27.25 -29.59
N THR A 699 -2.84 -28.09 -29.48
CA THR A 699 -4.16 -27.77 -28.89
C THR A 699 -4.16 -27.68 -27.36
N THR A 700 -3.57 -26.61 -26.81
CA THR A 700 -3.75 -26.25 -25.40
C THR A 700 -5.21 -25.90 -25.13
N ARG A 701 -5.95 -26.79 -24.45
CA ARG A 701 -7.33 -26.53 -24.00
C ARG A 701 -7.33 -25.40 -22.97
N LEU A 702 -7.78 -24.21 -23.35
CA LEU A 702 -7.85 -23.01 -22.51
C LEU A 702 -9.11 -22.20 -22.80
N HIS A 703 -9.61 -21.49 -21.79
CA HIS A 703 -10.70 -20.52 -21.91
C HIS A 703 -10.17 -19.13 -21.56
N ARG A 704 -10.33 -18.14 -22.43
CA ARG A 704 -9.90 -16.76 -22.15
C ARG A 704 -11.07 -15.92 -21.66
N THR A 705 -10.93 -15.31 -20.48
CA THR A 705 -11.85 -14.31 -19.92
C THR A 705 -11.17 -12.93 -19.85
N ALA A 706 -11.95 -11.87 -20.07
CA ALA A 706 -11.50 -10.49 -19.83
C ALA A 706 -11.52 -10.12 -18.33
N THR A 707 -12.30 -10.85 -17.53
CA THR A 707 -12.43 -10.67 -16.08
C THR A 707 -12.26 -12.03 -15.38
N PRO A 708 -11.11 -12.28 -14.72
CA PRO A 708 -10.95 -13.45 -13.86
C PRO A 708 -11.96 -13.41 -12.71
N LYS A 709 -12.74 -14.48 -12.55
CA LYS A 709 -13.62 -14.72 -11.40
C LYS A 709 -13.01 -15.78 -10.48
N GLY A 710 -13.35 -15.73 -9.20
CA GLY A 710 -12.90 -16.69 -8.18
C GLY A 710 -12.19 -16.01 -7.00
N THR A 711 -11.74 -16.82 -6.06
CA THR A 711 -11.24 -16.37 -4.76
C THR A 711 -9.74 -16.07 -4.81
N PHE A 712 -9.36 -14.79 -4.72
CA PHE A 712 -7.99 -14.29 -4.94
C PHE A 712 -6.86 -15.11 -4.29
N ALA A 713 -7.03 -15.57 -3.05
CA ALA A 713 -5.99 -16.30 -2.32
C ALA A 713 -5.70 -17.72 -2.86
N TYR A 714 -6.60 -18.28 -3.67
CA TYR A 714 -6.46 -19.59 -4.32
C TYR A 714 -6.31 -19.48 -5.84
N MET A 715 -6.38 -18.26 -6.40
CA MET A 715 -6.42 -18.05 -7.84
C MET A 715 -5.02 -18.15 -8.47
N ASP A 716 -4.94 -18.85 -9.60
CA ASP A 716 -3.72 -19.02 -10.38
C ASP A 716 -3.11 -17.66 -10.80
N PRO A 717 -1.83 -17.37 -10.47
CA PRO A 717 -1.18 -16.11 -10.82
C PRO A 717 -1.04 -15.91 -12.33
N GLU A 718 -0.92 -17.00 -13.11
CA GLU A 718 -0.93 -16.89 -14.58
C GLU A 718 -2.35 -16.63 -15.12
N LEU A 719 -3.41 -17.12 -14.48
CA LEU A 719 -4.80 -16.76 -14.84
C LEU A 719 -5.05 -15.27 -14.59
N LEU A 720 -4.63 -14.75 -13.43
CA LEU A 720 -4.72 -13.34 -13.08
C LEU A 720 -3.99 -12.43 -14.09
N SER A 721 -2.85 -12.87 -14.65
CA SER A 721 -2.04 -12.06 -15.58
C SER A 721 -2.35 -12.27 -17.06
N THR A 722 -2.91 -13.42 -17.47
CA THR A 722 -3.20 -13.73 -18.89
C THR A 722 -4.69 -13.74 -19.23
N GLY A 723 -5.57 -13.84 -18.24
CA GLY A 723 -7.00 -14.10 -18.44
C GLY A 723 -7.31 -15.52 -18.93
N GLU A 724 -6.31 -16.41 -19.04
CA GLU A 724 -6.49 -17.76 -19.58
C GLU A 724 -6.69 -18.77 -18.45
N LEU A 725 -7.87 -19.37 -18.38
CA LEU A 725 -8.22 -20.45 -17.47
C LEU A 725 -7.87 -21.81 -18.09
N THR A 726 -7.25 -22.68 -17.30
CA THR A 726 -6.72 -23.99 -17.74
C THR A 726 -6.87 -25.05 -16.64
N PRO A 727 -6.83 -26.35 -16.95
CA PRO A 727 -6.80 -27.41 -15.93
C PRO A 727 -5.67 -27.21 -14.89
N ARG A 728 -4.51 -26.68 -15.33
CA ARG A 728 -3.37 -26.36 -14.45
C ARG A 728 -3.60 -25.17 -13.52
N SER A 729 -4.73 -24.46 -13.66
CA SER A 729 -5.17 -23.42 -12.72
C SER A 729 -5.81 -24.04 -11.47
N ASP A 730 -6.68 -25.04 -11.63
CA ASP A 730 -7.22 -25.81 -10.49
C ASP A 730 -6.09 -26.55 -9.72
N VAL A 731 -5.04 -27.00 -10.42
CA VAL A 731 -3.86 -27.62 -9.79
C VAL A 731 -3.15 -26.65 -8.82
N TYR A 732 -3.07 -25.37 -9.17
CA TYR A 732 -2.50 -24.35 -8.28
C TYR A 732 -3.35 -24.17 -7.02
N SER A 733 -4.66 -24.03 -7.20
CA SER A 733 -5.61 -23.92 -6.10
C SER A 733 -5.55 -25.13 -5.17
N LEU A 734 -5.45 -26.35 -5.72
CA LEU A 734 -5.24 -27.58 -4.95
C LEU A 734 -3.90 -27.56 -4.18
N GLY A 735 -2.82 -27.05 -4.78
CA GLY A 735 -1.53 -26.88 -4.11
C GLY A 735 -1.62 -26.02 -2.85
N VAL A 736 -2.28 -24.86 -2.95
CA VAL A 736 -2.55 -23.98 -1.79
C VAL A 736 -3.39 -24.71 -0.73
N ILE A 737 -4.39 -25.51 -1.14
CA ILE A 737 -5.22 -26.31 -0.22
C ILE A 737 -4.42 -27.42 0.48
N ILE A 738 -3.51 -28.12 -0.22
CA ILE A 738 -2.62 -29.13 0.39
C ILE A 738 -1.74 -28.50 1.47
N LEU A 739 -1.12 -27.35 1.17
CA LEU A 739 -0.28 -26.61 2.12
C LEU A 739 -1.09 -26.10 3.32
N ARG A 740 -2.35 -25.70 3.10
CA ARG A 740 -3.29 -25.32 4.16
C ARG A 740 -3.71 -26.49 5.04
N LEU A 741 -3.95 -27.67 4.44
CA LEU A 741 -4.27 -28.89 5.19
C LEU A 741 -3.08 -29.37 6.04
N LEU A 742 -1.85 -29.23 5.57
CA LEU A 742 -0.65 -29.57 6.35
C LEU A 742 -0.43 -28.65 7.56
N THR A 743 -0.65 -27.35 7.39
CA THR A 743 -0.19 -26.32 8.36
C THR A 743 -1.30 -25.71 9.22
N GLY A 744 -2.58 -25.86 8.84
CA GLY A 744 -3.72 -25.22 9.50
C GLY A 744 -3.78 -23.69 9.33
N ARG A 745 -2.84 -23.09 8.61
CA ARG A 745 -2.66 -21.64 8.46
C ARG A 745 -3.59 -21.07 7.38
N PRO A 746 -3.90 -19.76 7.40
CA PRO A 746 -4.59 -19.11 6.29
C PRO A 746 -3.65 -19.04 5.06
N PRO A 747 -4.18 -18.88 3.83
CA PRO A 747 -3.44 -19.11 2.58
C PRO A 747 -2.35 -18.07 2.26
N GLU A 748 -2.29 -16.93 2.95
CA GLU A 748 -1.38 -15.83 2.62
C GLU A 748 0.09 -16.23 2.82
N ARG A 749 0.86 -16.25 1.72
CA ARG A 749 2.29 -16.63 1.68
C ARG A 749 2.57 -18.04 2.22
N ILE A 750 1.56 -18.92 2.22
CA ILE A 750 1.65 -20.27 2.78
C ILE A 750 2.67 -21.16 2.04
N ALA A 751 2.80 -20.99 0.72
CA ALA A 751 3.81 -21.68 -0.07
C ALA A 751 5.23 -21.25 0.34
N GLU A 752 5.50 -19.94 0.35
CA GLU A 752 6.79 -19.40 0.81
C GLU A 752 7.14 -19.92 2.21
N ALA A 753 6.20 -19.88 3.16
CA ALA A 753 6.43 -20.29 4.54
C ALA A 753 6.70 -21.80 4.72
N VAL A 754 6.20 -22.65 3.82
CA VAL A 754 6.50 -24.09 3.80
C VAL A 754 7.80 -24.38 3.04
N GLU A 755 8.07 -23.66 1.95
CA GLU A 755 9.34 -23.73 1.20
C GLU A 755 10.53 -23.37 2.11
N ASP A 756 10.45 -22.22 2.80
CA ASP A 756 11.38 -21.76 3.84
C ASP A 756 11.68 -22.85 4.89
N ALA A 757 10.64 -23.57 5.33
CA ALA A 757 10.74 -24.59 6.37
C ALA A 757 11.27 -25.93 5.82
N VAL A 758 11.00 -26.26 4.56
CA VAL A 758 11.60 -27.43 3.88
C VAL A 758 13.09 -27.19 3.63
N GLU A 759 13.48 -26.01 3.12
CA GLU A 759 14.90 -25.66 2.91
C GLU A 759 15.74 -25.69 4.19
N ARG A 760 15.17 -25.25 5.33
CA ARG A 760 15.85 -25.29 6.64
C ARG A 760 15.76 -26.65 7.36
N GLY A 761 14.99 -27.61 6.86
CA GLY A 761 14.67 -28.86 7.58
C GLY A 761 13.73 -28.70 8.78
N GLU A 762 13.11 -27.52 8.91
CA GLU A 762 12.21 -27.10 9.99
C GLU A 762 10.73 -27.42 9.71
N LEU A 763 10.41 -28.27 8.72
CA LEU A 763 9.03 -28.59 8.30
C LEU A 763 8.11 -28.91 9.50
N HIS A 764 8.61 -29.61 10.51
CA HIS A 764 7.87 -29.96 11.73
C HIS A 764 7.34 -28.73 12.51
N ALA A 765 7.96 -27.56 12.37
CA ALA A 765 7.54 -26.29 13.00
C ALA A 765 6.47 -25.52 12.20
N VAL A 766 6.11 -26.00 11.00
CA VAL A 766 4.98 -25.45 10.21
C VAL A 766 3.76 -26.36 10.15
N LEU A 767 3.89 -27.65 10.44
CA LEU A 767 2.76 -28.59 10.50
C LEU A 767 1.76 -28.22 11.61
N ASP A 768 0.49 -28.56 11.38
CA ASP A 768 -0.60 -28.31 12.32
C ASP A 768 -0.60 -29.34 13.47
N PRO A 769 -0.33 -28.94 14.74
CA PRO A 769 -0.39 -29.85 15.87
C PRO A 769 -1.83 -30.33 16.18
N ALA A 770 -2.87 -29.59 15.75
CA ALA A 770 -4.26 -30.00 15.92
C ALA A 770 -4.65 -31.16 14.97
N ALA A 771 -3.83 -31.49 13.96
CA ALA A 771 -4.02 -32.67 13.12
C ALA A 771 -3.58 -33.99 13.80
N GLY A 772 -2.97 -33.90 14.99
CA GLY A 772 -2.26 -35.02 15.62
C GLY A 772 -0.86 -35.24 15.05
N ASP A 773 -0.22 -36.33 15.45
CA ASP A 773 1.16 -36.65 15.07
C ASP A 773 1.29 -36.99 13.57
N TRP A 774 1.58 -35.97 12.76
CA TRP A 774 1.92 -36.11 11.35
C TRP A 774 3.17 -36.99 11.16
N PRO A 775 3.08 -38.12 10.44
CA PRO A 775 4.26 -38.91 10.07
C PRO A 775 5.16 -38.09 9.13
N PHE A 776 6.42 -37.87 9.52
CA PHE A 776 7.31 -36.91 8.86
C PHE A 776 7.52 -37.18 7.37
N VAL A 777 7.64 -38.44 6.95
CA VAL A 777 7.84 -38.81 5.54
C VAL A 777 6.61 -38.44 4.70
N GLN A 778 5.43 -38.82 5.17
CA GLN A 778 4.15 -38.51 4.54
C GLN A 778 3.89 -36.99 4.48
N ALA A 779 4.14 -36.28 5.57
CA ALA A 779 4.02 -34.82 5.62
C ALA A 779 5.02 -34.12 4.68
N SER A 780 6.26 -34.63 4.59
CA SER A 780 7.27 -34.12 3.66
C SER A 780 6.87 -34.35 2.19
N GLN A 781 6.35 -35.53 1.86
CA GLN A 781 5.89 -35.84 0.50
C GLN A 781 4.70 -34.95 0.10
N LEU A 782 3.72 -34.76 0.98
CA LEU A 782 2.62 -33.82 0.75
C LEU A 782 3.10 -32.36 0.63
N ALA A 783 4.09 -31.93 1.42
CA ALA A 783 4.65 -30.58 1.32
C ALA A 783 5.30 -30.34 -0.05
N HIS A 784 6.14 -31.27 -0.51
CA HIS A 784 6.74 -31.19 -1.85
C HIS A 784 5.70 -31.21 -2.97
N VAL A 785 4.65 -32.03 -2.87
CA VAL A 785 3.53 -32.03 -3.83
C VAL A 785 2.78 -30.70 -3.80
N GLY A 786 2.44 -30.18 -2.61
CA GLY A 786 1.75 -28.90 -2.44
C GLY A 786 2.52 -27.73 -3.04
N LEU A 787 3.83 -27.64 -2.77
CA LEU A 787 4.72 -26.63 -3.36
C LEU A 787 4.81 -26.78 -4.89
N ARG A 788 5.00 -27.99 -5.41
CA ARG A 788 5.02 -28.24 -6.87
C ARG A 788 3.68 -27.90 -7.54
N CYS A 789 2.55 -28.12 -6.87
CA CYS A 789 1.24 -27.71 -7.35
C CYS A 789 1.07 -26.18 -7.34
N ALA A 790 1.53 -25.52 -6.28
CA ALA A 790 1.50 -24.06 -6.10
C ALA A 790 2.62 -23.30 -6.86
N GLU A 791 3.37 -23.96 -7.75
CA GLU A 791 4.42 -23.31 -8.56
C GLU A 791 3.86 -22.13 -9.36
N MET A 792 4.59 -21.02 -9.38
CA MET A 792 4.13 -19.78 -10.00
C MET A 792 3.91 -19.96 -11.51
N SER A 793 4.71 -20.78 -12.19
CA SER A 793 4.47 -21.08 -13.61
C SER A 793 3.68 -22.37 -13.86
N ARG A 794 2.62 -22.27 -14.65
CA ARG A 794 1.76 -23.38 -15.11
C ARG A 794 2.53 -24.54 -15.74
N ARG A 795 3.68 -24.26 -16.36
CA ARG A 795 4.52 -25.26 -17.04
C ARG A 795 5.36 -26.12 -16.10
N ARG A 796 5.50 -25.73 -14.83
CA ARG A 796 6.27 -26.46 -13.80
C ARG A 796 5.39 -27.30 -12.88
N ARG A 797 4.10 -26.95 -12.80
CA ARG A 797 3.11 -27.69 -12.02
C ARG A 797 3.03 -29.16 -12.50
N PRO A 798 2.83 -30.12 -11.58
CA PRO A 798 2.71 -31.52 -11.92
C PRO A 798 1.42 -31.81 -12.68
N ASP A 799 1.34 -33.00 -13.29
CA ASP A 799 0.06 -33.56 -13.71
C ASP A 799 -0.71 -34.22 -12.57
N LEU A 800 -2.04 -34.07 -12.53
CA LEU A 800 -2.87 -34.67 -11.48
C LEU A 800 -2.89 -36.19 -11.57
N ALA A 801 -3.23 -36.73 -12.74
CA ALA A 801 -3.47 -38.16 -12.92
C ALA A 801 -2.16 -38.96 -12.94
N GLY A 802 -1.09 -38.37 -13.48
CA GLY A 802 0.24 -38.98 -13.51
C GLY A 802 1.01 -38.78 -12.21
N GLU A 803 1.35 -37.53 -11.88
CA GLU A 803 2.36 -37.24 -10.86
C GLU A 803 1.77 -37.11 -9.46
N VAL A 804 0.74 -36.27 -9.28
CA VAL A 804 0.15 -36.00 -7.96
C VAL A 804 -0.49 -37.27 -7.40
N TRP A 805 -1.31 -37.96 -8.21
CA TRP A 805 -1.98 -39.19 -7.82
C TRP A 805 -1.00 -40.27 -7.36
N SER A 806 0.12 -40.46 -8.09
CA SER A 806 1.15 -41.46 -7.75
C SER A 806 1.80 -41.26 -6.37
N VAL A 807 1.74 -40.05 -5.82
CA VAL A 807 2.22 -39.73 -4.46
C VAL A 807 1.06 -39.78 -3.46
N VAL A 808 -0.10 -39.19 -3.79
CA VAL A 808 -1.22 -39.05 -2.85
C VAL A 808 -1.94 -40.39 -2.58
N GLU A 809 -2.12 -41.26 -3.57
CA GLU A 809 -2.84 -42.53 -3.39
C GLU A 809 -2.12 -43.47 -2.39
N PRO A 810 -0.79 -43.75 -2.50
CA PRO A 810 -0.10 -44.56 -1.49
C PRO A 810 -0.15 -43.95 -0.08
N LEU A 811 -0.13 -42.61 0.03
CA LEU A 811 -0.21 -41.90 1.30
C LEU A 811 -1.58 -42.05 1.96
N ALA A 812 -2.67 -41.93 1.20
CA ALA A 812 -4.02 -42.16 1.68
C ALA A 812 -4.26 -43.63 2.04
N LYS A 813 -3.74 -44.58 1.24
CA LYS A 813 -3.78 -46.02 1.58
C LYS A 813 -3.00 -46.34 2.86
N ALA A 814 -1.84 -45.72 3.07
CA ALA A 814 -1.09 -45.83 4.32
C ALA A 814 -1.81 -45.17 5.52
N ALA A 815 -2.52 -44.07 5.29
CA ALA A 815 -3.34 -43.39 6.30
C ALA A 815 -4.56 -44.20 6.76
N ALA A 816 -5.07 -45.10 5.91
CA ALA A 816 -6.17 -46.02 6.23
C ALA A 816 -5.70 -47.33 6.93
N GLY A 817 -4.41 -47.49 7.21
CA GLY A 817 -3.81 -48.73 7.68
C GLY A 817 -4.10 -49.11 9.14
N ARG A 818 -5.09 -49.99 9.34
CA ARG A 818 -5.48 -50.70 10.58
C ARG A 818 -6.12 -49.80 11.66
N PRO A 819 -7.38 -50.04 12.06
CA PRO A 819 -8.02 -49.31 13.15
C PRO A 819 -7.38 -49.64 14.52
N PRO A 820 -7.37 -48.70 15.48
CA PRO A 820 -7.01 -49.01 16.86
C PRO A 820 -8.04 -49.98 17.47
N ALA A 821 -7.60 -51.18 17.83
CA ALA A 821 -8.43 -52.26 18.40
C ALA A 821 -8.83 -51.99 19.87
N ALA A 822 -9.38 -50.80 20.15
CA ALA A 822 -9.55 -50.28 21.51
C ALA A 822 -10.86 -49.48 21.74
N LEU A 823 -11.69 -49.25 20.71
CA LEU A 823 -12.90 -48.42 20.85
C LEU A 823 -14.20 -48.98 20.26
N LEU A 824 -14.16 -50.05 19.45
CA LEU A 824 -15.32 -50.87 19.13
C LEU A 824 -14.89 -52.34 19.20
N GLY A 825 -15.50 -53.11 20.10
CA GLY A 825 -15.31 -54.55 20.18
C GLY A 825 -16.33 -55.26 19.30
N LEU A 826 -15.94 -55.53 18.05
CA LEU A 826 -16.61 -56.44 17.11
C LEU A 826 -15.52 -57.20 16.34
N ASP A 827 -15.85 -58.41 15.87
CA ASP A 827 -14.88 -59.46 15.56
C ASP A 827 -14.36 -59.49 14.09
N ASP A 828 -13.52 -60.49 13.83
CA ASP A 828 -12.58 -60.68 12.71
C ASP A 828 -13.21 -60.99 11.32
N ASP A 829 -14.26 -60.26 10.92
CA ASP A 829 -15.12 -60.60 9.76
C ASP A 829 -14.99 -59.64 8.55
N ASP A 830 -13.91 -58.85 8.46
CA ASP A 830 -13.66 -57.88 7.36
C ASP A 830 -13.22 -58.55 6.03
N ARG A 831 -13.77 -59.75 5.78
CA ARG A 831 -13.77 -60.50 4.50
C ARG A 831 -15.18 -60.95 4.09
N ALA A 832 -16.20 -60.70 4.90
CA ALA A 832 -17.59 -61.00 4.55
C ALA A 832 -18.03 -60.22 3.31
N ALA A 833 -18.88 -60.84 2.50
CA ALA A 833 -19.56 -60.14 1.43
C ALA A 833 -20.60 -59.17 2.00
N PRO A 834 -20.83 -57.99 1.38
CA PRO A 834 -21.96 -57.14 1.73
C PRO A 834 -23.26 -57.95 1.82
N ALA A 835 -23.99 -57.83 2.92
CA ALA A 835 -25.10 -58.74 3.24
C ALA A 835 -26.22 -58.83 2.17
N HIS A 836 -26.33 -57.84 1.28
CA HIS A 836 -27.27 -57.84 0.15
C HIS A 836 -26.77 -58.61 -1.09
N PHE A 837 -25.51 -59.06 -1.11
CA PHE A 837 -24.96 -60.01 -2.08
C PHE A 837 -25.12 -61.47 -1.63
N VAL A 838 -25.39 -61.70 -0.34
CA VAL A 838 -25.54 -63.03 0.27
C VAL A 838 -26.97 -63.53 0.10
N CYS A 839 -27.14 -64.78 -0.35
CA CYS A 839 -28.44 -65.41 -0.45
C CYS A 839 -29.00 -65.70 0.96
N PRO A 840 -30.23 -65.28 1.30
CA PRO A 840 -30.79 -65.56 2.62
C PRO A 840 -31.04 -67.04 2.94
N ILE A 841 -31.14 -67.91 1.92
CA ILE A 841 -31.36 -69.36 2.10
C ILE A 841 -30.01 -70.09 2.24
N PHE A 842 -29.08 -69.88 1.31
CA PHE A 842 -27.78 -70.58 1.30
C PHE A 842 -26.71 -69.93 2.20
N GLN A 843 -26.86 -68.66 2.58
CA GLN A 843 -25.87 -67.87 3.32
C GLN A 843 -24.51 -67.72 2.58
N GLU A 844 -24.52 -67.91 1.25
CA GLU A 844 -23.38 -67.73 0.34
C GLU A 844 -23.65 -66.60 -0.68
N VAL A 845 -22.62 -66.10 -1.35
CA VAL A 845 -22.73 -65.02 -2.35
C VAL A 845 -23.50 -65.50 -3.59
N MET A 846 -24.51 -64.75 -4.02
CA MET A 846 -25.37 -65.09 -5.17
C MET A 846 -24.61 -65.01 -6.50
N ALA A 847 -24.63 -66.10 -7.27
CA ALA A 847 -24.08 -66.20 -8.62
C ALA A 847 -25.12 -65.88 -9.70
N ASP A 848 -26.40 -66.17 -9.47
CA ASP A 848 -27.53 -65.82 -10.35
C ASP A 848 -28.75 -65.29 -9.57
N PRO A 849 -28.64 -64.11 -8.92
CA PRO A 849 -29.68 -63.59 -8.04
C PRO A 849 -31.04 -63.38 -8.74
N HIS A 850 -32.12 -63.86 -8.12
CA HIS A 850 -33.50 -63.79 -8.60
C HIS A 850 -34.46 -63.24 -7.52
N VAL A 851 -35.37 -62.34 -7.92
CA VAL A 851 -36.41 -61.75 -7.07
C VAL A 851 -37.64 -62.64 -7.05
N ALA A 852 -38.21 -62.92 -5.87
CA ALA A 852 -39.48 -63.63 -5.71
C ALA A 852 -40.65 -62.68 -5.42
N ALA A 853 -41.87 -63.22 -5.31
CA ALA A 853 -43.11 -62.42 -5.12
C ALA A 853 -43.22 -61.69 -3.77
N ASP A 854 -42.28 -61.91 -2.85
CA ASP A 854 -42.12 -61.16 -1.59
C ASP A 854 -41.21 -59.92 -1.73
N GLY A 855 -40.62 -59.71 -2.91
CA GLY A 855 -39.67 -58.62 -3.19
C GLY A 855 -38.24 -58.89 -2.73
N PHE A 856 -37.96 -60.03 -2.07
CA PHE A 856 -36.61 -60.41 -1.67
C PHE A 856 -35.87 -61.07 -2.84
N THR A 857 -34.53 -60.93 -2.83
CA THR A 857 -33.66 -61.56 -3.82
C THR A 857 -32.92 -62.76 -3.19
N TYR A 858 -32.86 -63.86 -3.95
CA TYR A 858 -32.32 -65.15 -3.54
C TYR A 858 -31.40 -65.71 -4.64
N GLU A 859 -30.54 -66.67 -4.32
CA GLU A 859 -29.89 -67.48 -5.35
C GLU A 859 -30.96 -68.32 -6.07
N ARG A 860 -30.90 -68.40 -7.39
CA ARG A 860 -31.90 -69.02 -8.25
C ARG A 860 -32.19 -70.47 -7.83
N GLU A 861 -31.14 -71.26 -7.61
CA GLU A 861 -31.27 -72.66 -7.24
C GLU A 861 -31.86 -72.84 -5.83
N ALA A 862 -31.57 -71.91 -4.91
CA ALA A 862 -32.08 -71.94 -3.55
C ALA A 862 -33.60 -71.71 -3.48
N ILE A 863 -34.08 -70.66 -4.15
CA ILE A 863 -35.52 -70.34 -4.16
C ILE A 863 -36.32 -71.31 -5.04
N MET A 864 -35.74 -71.83 -6.13
CA MET A 864 -36.37 -72.91 -6.88
C MET A 864 -36.50 -74.18 -6.03
N GLY A 865 -35.43 -74.62 -5.36
CA GLY A 865 -35.49 -75.80 -4.48
C GLY A 865 -36.48 -75.68 -3.32
N TRP A 866 -36.69 -74.46 -2.80
CA TRP A 866 -37.74 -74.18 -1.80
C TRP A 866 -39.16 -74.36 -2.37
N LEU A 867 -39.43 -73.77 -3.54
CA LEU A 867 -40.74 -73.86 -4.21
C LEU A 867 -41.03 -75.29 -4.71
N ASP A 868 -40.05 -75.96 -5.31
CA ASP A 868 -40.14 -77.35 -5.77
C ASP A 868 -40.29 -78.35 -4.60
N GLY A 869 -39.86 -77.97 -3.40
CA GLY A 869 -40.14 -78.68 -2.14
C GLY A 869 -41.60 -78.63 -1.68
N GLY A 870 -42.46 -77.88 -2.38
CA GLY A 870 -43.89 -77.74 -2.08
C GLY A 870 -44.23 -76.60 -1.11
N HIS A 871 -43.29 -75.69 -0.83
CA HIS A 871 -43.53 -74.50 -0.01
C HIS A 871 -44.12 -73.36 -0.86
N ASP A 872 -45.22 -72.77 -0.40
CA ASP A 872 -45.84 -71.59 -1.02
C ASP A 872 -45.69 -70.31 -0.18
N THR A 873 -44.78 -70.32 0.81
CA THR A 873 -44.45 -69.19 1.67
C THR A 873 -43.06 -68.61 1.38
N SER A 874 -42.89 -67.33 1.68
CA SER A 874 -41.63 -66.58 1.62
C SER A 874 -40.62 -67.16 2.62
N PRO A 875 -39.40 -67.54 2.19
CA PRO A 875 -38.34 -67.97 3.10
C PRO A 875 -37.98 -66.92 4.17
N MET A 876 -38.09 -65.62 3.84
CA MET A 876 -37.71 -64.51 4.72
C MET A 876 -38.79 -64.08 5.71
N THR A 877 -40.08 -64.23 5.37
CA THR A 877 -41.19 -63.71 6.18
C THR A 877 -42.18 -64.78 6.64
N ASN A 878 -42.09 -65.99 6.08
CA ASN A 878 -43.05 -67.09 6.21
C ASN A 878 -44.51 -66.71 5.85
N LEU A 879 -44.71 -65.61 5.12
CA LEU A 879 -45.99 -65.22 4.56
C LEU A 879 -46.21 -65.89 3.20
N LYS A 880 -47.46 -66.22 2.84
CA LYS A 880 -47.79 -66.84 1.55
C LYS A 880 -47.40 -65.93 0.37
N LEU A 881 -46.69 -66.48 -0.60
CA LEU A 881 -46.26 -65.75 -1.81
C LEU A 881 -47.46 -65.47 -2.73
N HIS A 882 -47.45 -64.31 -3.40
CA HIS A 882 -48.50 -63.94 -4.37
C HIS A 882 -48.43 -64.76 -5.66
N HIS A 883 -47.23 -65.19 -6.07
CA HIS A 883 -46.97 -66.10 -7.18
C HIS A 883 -45.64 -66.83 -6.98
N CYS A 884 -45.41 -67.91 -7.72
CA CYS A 884 -44.14 -68.64 -7.73
C CYS A 884 -43.18 -68.20 -8.86
N GLU A 885 -43.57 -67.21 -9.69
CA GLU A 885 -42.69 -66.67 -10.74
C GLU A 885 -41.49 -65.90 -10.15
N LEU A 886 -40.31 -66.10 -10.76
CA LEU A 886 -39.02 -65.55 -10.32
C LEU A 886 -38.44 -64.62 -11.39
N THR A 887 -37.98 -63.42 -10.99
CA THR A 887 -37.45 -62.41 -11.92
C THR A 887 -35.93 -62.26 -11.78
N PRO A 888 -35.11 -62.42 -12.84
CA PRO A 888 -33.65 -62.30 -12.74
C PRO A 888 -33.18 -60.90 -12.34
N ASN A 889 -32.49 -60.76 -11.20
CA ASN A 889 -31.97 -59.50 -10.70
C ASN A 889 -30.61 -59.16 -11.34
N ARG A 890 -30.65 -58.80 -12.64
CA ARG A 890 -29.45 -58.50 -13.45
C ARG A 890 -28.62 -57.34 -12.90
N ALA A 891 -29.24 -56.38 -12.22
CA ALA A 891 -28.53 -55.25 -11.62
C ALA A 891 -27.66 -55.70 -10.44
N LEU A 892 -28.23 -56.48 -9.51
CA LEU A 892 -27.47 -57.06 -8.40
C LEU A 892 -26.38 -58.01 -8.90
N ARG A 893 -26.67 -58.81 -9.94
CA ARG A 893 -25.68 -59.70 -10.55
C ARG A 893 -24.47 -58.96 -11.11
N SER A 894 -24.65 -57.78 -11.72
CA SER A 894 -23.53 -56.93 -12.15
C SER A 894 -22.72 -56.44 -10.96
N ALA A 895 -23.38 -55.91 -9.93
CA ALA A 895 -22.70 -55.38 -8.74
C ALA A 895 -21.86 -56.45 -8.00
N ILE A 896 -22.34 -57.69 -7.94
CA ILE A 896 -21.59 -58.83 -7.38
C ILE A 896 -20.34 -59.14 -8.21
N LEU A 897 -20.46 -59.16 -9.55
CA LEU A 897 -19.32 -59.42 -10.45
C LEU A 897 -18.28 -58.29 -10.40
N ASP A 898 -18.72 -57.03 -10.31
CA ASP A 898 -17.84 -55.87 -10.18
C ASP A 898 -17.09 -55.89 -8.83
N TRP A 899 -17.76 -56.30 -7.74
CA TRP A 899 -17.15 -56.51 -6.42
C TRP A 899 -16.16 -57.70 -6.40
N GLN A 900 -16.50 -58.81 -7.06
CA GLN A 900 -15.58 -59.96 -7.19
C GLN A 900 -14.31 -59.59 -7.98
N GLN A 901 -14.41 -58.73 -8.99
CA GLN A 901 -13.23 -58.21 -9.69
C GLN A 901 -12.38 -57.30 -8.79
N GLN A 902 -13.00 -56.47 -7.95
CA GLN A 902 -12.30 -55.61 -6.99
C GLN A 902 -11.57 -56.39 -5.88
N LEU A 903 -11.98 -57.64 -5.59
CA LEU A 903 -11.28 -58.54 -4.66
C LEU A 903 -10.05 -59.26 -5.25
N HIS A 904 -9.84 -59.16 -6.56
CA HIS A 904 -8.73 -59.82 -7.28
C HIS A 904 -7.67 -58.84 -7.81
N HIS A 905 -7.72 -57.57 -7.41
CA HIS A 905 -6.82 -56.50 -7.81
C HIS A 905 -6.15 -55.80 -6.62
#